data_AF-A0A2V2BW46-F1
#
_entry.id   AF-A0A2V2BW46-F1
#
_cell.length_a   1.000
_cell.length_b   1.000
_cell.length_c   1.000
_cell.angle_alpha   90.00
_cell.angle_beta   90.00
_cell.angle_gamma   90.00
#
_symmetry.space_group_name_H-M   'P 1'
#
loop_
_entity.id
_entity.type
_entity.pdbx_description
1 polymer ?
#
loop_
_entity_poly.entity_id
_entity_poly.type
_entity_poly.pdbx_seq_one_letter_code
_entity_poly.pdbx_strand_id
1 'polypeptide(L)'
;MKKVFTAKDIAELKLSGGSLPPDAILTPSAKEALSGGPQKTASAAANAGGESSSVVGRKEYTIPVKEYKWTPGGDPKTPQELEKFFFSPKIQELKKLIVDLGRRSYGKNYNDGNGGNFSVRVGDNIVLCTPTMISKGSMSADDMCLVDMDGNQLAGRRKRTSEVLAHLAIMKRQPMCKACCHAHPPHATAFAISGKTPPRCVNPETEIFIGQVGLADYGTPGTQKMADAVGECGVDHDCVFMVNHGVMTWAADIETAFWKMENVEAHCFTSMLAFQIGGPRKFSEKDARELVKIRDAMGMVNQENLKECGLCDSADEVRGCVCASKPPAQAPSAGYDCEAEKLVSKYEHDNFGAQQMKVSIIGGGGRVGACAAYALECQGLASDIQIIDANAEAAEGEALDLLHGAAVLGGQRVFTGCYKRAADSDIFVITAGLRRKPDESRLDLVNRNVALFRQILASIRGGGYKKDAVVLVVSNPVDILTYIAAKELDLPDGRVIGLGTMLDSSRFRSLIAKELRVPANQVCATILGEHGDSMFPVWSGASVNGLAMKSYAGFDVNFQNRIFERTRASGAEVIKRKGGAGWAVGASIAAVVRAVALDSRELLPVSSVQNGAYGIRDVALSVPTIVGRGGAQKRVELDLWPVEAQAMRNSAASLRETLAKCF
;
A
#
# COMPACT_ATOMS: atom_id res chain seq x y z
N MET A 1 48.74 28.12 5.21
CA MET A 1 47.47 27.84 4.50
C MET A 1 46.88 29.15 4.02
N LYS A 2 46.45 29.27 2.75
CA LYS A 2 45.82 30.50 2.24
C LYS A 2 44.42 30.65 2.85
N LYS A 3 44.11 31.84 3.38
CA LYS A 3 42.84 32.12 4.08
C LYS A 3 41.72 32.36 3.06
N VAL A 4 40.57 31.73 3.26
CA VAL A 4 39.37 31.91 2.43
C VAL A 4 38.48 32.97 3.07
N PHE A 5 37.98 33.92 2.27
CA PHE A 5 37.13 35.02 2.71
C PHE A 5 35.67 34.83 2.23
N THR A 6 34.74 35.00 3.18
CA THR A 6 33.30 34.89 3.03
C THR A 6 32.65 36.26 2.83
N ALA A 7 31.36 36.29 2.44
CA ALA A 7 30.62 37.55 2.29
C ALA A 7 30.57 38.38 3.59
N LYS A 8 30.60 37.71 4.76
CA LYS A 8 30.66 38.36 6.07
C LYS A 8 32.02 39.02 6.30
N ASP A 9 33.11 38.35 5.94
CA ASP A 9 34.47 38.92 6.04
C ASP A 9 34.62 40.17 5.15
N ILE A 10 33.98 40.17 3.97
CA ILE A 10 33.94 41.35 3.07
C ILE A 10 33.13 42.50 3.68
N ALA A 11 32.00 42.22 4.35
CA ALA A 11 31.22 43.24 5.03
C ALA A 11 31.98 43.85 6.22
N GLU A 12 32.69 43.04 6.99
CA GLU A 12 33.52 43.49 8.11
C GLU A 12 34.75 44.28 7.63
N LEU A 13 35.38 43.88 6.52
CA LEU A 13 36.46 44.66 5.88
C LEU A 13 35.98 46.02 5.38
N LYS A 14 34.77 46.10 4.81
CA LYS A 14 34.16 47.38 4.39
C LYS A 14 33.85 48.31 5.56
N LEU A 15 33.42 47.75 6.69
CA LEU A 15 33.13 48.52 7.92
C LEU A 15 34.40 49.01 8.62
N SER A 16 35.48 48.22 8.56
CA SER A 16 36.77 48.53 9.20
C SER A 16 37.76 49.30 8.31
N GLY A 17 37.42 49.52 7.03
CA GLY A 17 38.31 50.17 6.05
C GLY A 17 39.53 49.33 5.65
N GLY A 18 39.51 48.02 5.94
CA GLY A 18 40.60 47.11 5.62
C GLY A 18 40.63 46.68 4.15
N SER A 19 41.81 46.42 3.60
CA SER A 19 41.99 45.92 2.23
C SER A 19 42.23 44.40 2.18
N LEU A 20 41.85 43.77 1.07
CA LEU A 20 42.09 42.35 0.84
C LEU A 20 43.56 42.09 0.48
N PRO A 21 44.20 41.04 1.03
CA PRO A 21 45.51 40.58 0.58
C PRO A 21 45.48 40.16 -0.90
N PRO A 22 46.57 40.37 -1.66
CA PRO A 22 46.60 40.08 -3.10
C PRO A 22 46.44 38.59 -3.47
N ASP A 23 46.61 37.67 -2.50
CA ASP A 23 46.45 36.22 -2.69
C ASP A 23 45.21 35.64 -1.98
N ALA A 24 44.25 36.49 -1.61
CA ALA A 24 43.00 36.09 -0.95
C ALA A 24 42.13 35.18 -1.82
N ILE A 25 41.64 34.08 -1.24
CA ILE A 25 40.70 33.17 -1.89
C ILE A 25 39.28 33.59 -1.51
N LEU A 26 38.45 33.96 -2.50
CA LEU A 26 37.08 34.46 -2.27
C LEU A 26 36.03 33.41 -2.59
N THR A 27 35.05 33.25 -1.69
CA THR A 27 33.82 32.51 -1.99
C THR A 27 32.96 33.22 -3.06
N PRO A 28 32.07 32.52 -3.79
CA PRO A 28 31.22 33.15 -4.82
C PRO A 28 30.40 34.33 -4.30
N SER A 29 29.80 34.19 -3.11
CA SER A 29 29.03 35.24 -2.44
C SER A 29 29.89 36.40 -1.93
N ALA A 30 31.18 36.17 -1.61
CA ALA A 30 32.12 37.25 -1.33
C ALA A 30 32.44 38.10 -2.57
N LYS A 31 32.47 37.49 -3.77
CA LYS A 31 32.65 38.21 -5.04
C LYS A 31 31.45 39.09 -5.36
N GLU A 32 30.23 38.60 -5.14
CA GLU A 32 28.99 39.38 -5.31
C GLU A 32 28.91 40.56 -4.34
N ALA A 33 29.35 40.36 -3.08
CA ALA A 33 29.40 41.43 -2.08
C ALA A 33 30.42 42.54 -2.42
N LEU A 34 31.48 42.21 -3.17
CA LEU A 34 32.45 43.18 -3.70
C LEU A 34 31.93 43.94 -4.92
N SER A 35 31.15 43.29 -5.80
CA SER A 35 30.66 43.87 -7.05
C SER A 35 29.48 44.84 -6.90
N GLY A 36 29.01 45.12 -5.68
CA GLY A 36 28.01 46.16 -5.41
C GLY A 36 26.62 45.87 -5.99
N GLY A 37 26.08 44.67 -5.79
CA GLY A 37 24.70 44.34 -6.15
C GLY A 37 23.66 45.25 -5.44
N PRO A 38 22.46 45.44 -6.03
CA PRO A 38 21.54 46.52 -5.67
C PRO A 38 20.96 46.36 -4.25
N GLN A 39 21.16 47.39 -3.43
CA GLN A 39 20.54 47.56 -2.11
C GLN A 39 19.04 47.83 -2.24
N LYS A 40 18.21 47.07 -1.50
CA LYS A 40 16.83 47.49 -1.19
C LYS A 40 16.88 48.44 0.02
N THR A 41 16.65 49.73 -0.22
CA THR A 41 16.31 50.70 0.82
C THR A 41 14.80 50.95 0.84
N ALA A 42 14.25 51.07 2.04
CA ALA A 42 12.88 51.49 2.29
C ALA A 42 12.81 53.02 2.37
N SER A 43 11.83 53.66 1.72
CA SER A 43 11.15 54.91 2.11
C SER A 43 10.16 55.30 0.99
N ALA A 44 8.88 55.54 1.31
CA ALA A 44 8.24 56.84 1.59
C ALA A 44 7.84 57.62 0.32
N ALA A 45 6.73 58.34 0.42
CA ALA A 45 5.82 58.70 -0.67
C ALA A 45 6.12 60.01 -1.43
N ALA A 46 5.46 60.12 -2.60
CA ALA A 46 4.93 61.32 -3.28
C ALA A 46 5.76 62.06 -4.35
N ASN A 47 5.16 62.06 -5.56
CA ASN A 47 5.03 63.08 -6.63
C ASN A 47 6.27 63.80 -7.23
N ALA A 48 6.51 63.56 -8.53
CA ALA A 48 6.12 64.43 -9.66
C ALA A 48 7.07 64.30 -10.88
N GLY A 49 6.50 64.21 -12.10
CA GLY A 49 7.07 64.79 -13.32
C GLY A 49 7.99 63.94 -14.20
N GLY A 50 7.41 63.35 -15.26
CA GLY A 50 7.96 63.30 -16.62
C GLY A 50 9.28 62.56 -16.91
N GLU A 51 9.20 61.39 -17.54
CA GLU A 51 9.53 61.21 -18.96
C GLU A 51 9.23 59.78 -19.41
N SER A 52 8.72 59.66 -20.63
CA SER A 52 8.14 58.45 -21.21
C SER A 52 9.18 57.34 -21.39
N SER A 53 9.03 56.25 -20.63
CA SER A 53 9.53 54.93 -21.02
C SER A 53 8.37 53.95 -21.03
N SER A 54 8.31 53.14 -22.09
CA SER A 54 7.24 52.21 -22.42
C SER A 54 6.97 51.22 -21.28
N VAL A 55 5.84 51.43 -20.59
CA VAL A 55 5.30 50.49 -19.62
C VAL A 55 4.88 49.23 -20.38
N VAL A 56 5.67 48.17 -20.23
CA VAL A 56 5.21 46.80 -20.51
C VAL A 56 4.05 46.55 -19.55
N GLY A 57 2.82 46.54 -20.06
CA GLY A 57 1.61 46.39 -19.27
C GLY A 57 1.69 45.18 -18.35
N ARG A 58 1.39 45.37 -17.05
CA ARG A 58 1.11 44.25 -16.15
C ARG A 58 0.04 43.40 -16.82
N LYS A 59 0.35 42.13 -17.11
CA LYS A 59 -0.68 41.16 -17.51
C LYS A 59 -1.64 41.05 -16.33
N GLU A 60 -2.85 41.59 -16.47
CA GLU A 60 -3.95 41.23 -15.59
C GLU A 60 -4.27 39.75 -15.83
N TYR A 61 -3.97 38.93 -14.83
CA TYR A 61 -4.38 37.53 -14.84
C TYR A 61 -5.85 37.47 -14.44
N THR A 62 -6.71 37.11 -15.38
CA THR A 62 -8.13 36.89 -15.10
C THR A 62 -8.33 35.54 -14.44
N ILE A 63 -8.89 35.53 -13.24
CA ILE A 63 -9.30 34.31 -12.54
C ILE A 63 -10.65 33.87 -13.14
N PRO A 64 -10.81 32.61 -13.58
CA PRO A 64 -12.08 32.13 -14.10
C PRO A 64 -13.20 32.22 -13.05
N VAL A 65 -14.30 32.92 -13.37
CA VAL A 65 -15.50 32.93 -12.53
C VAL A 65 -16.32 31.68 -12.85
N LYS A 66 -16.37 30.73 -11.91
CA LYS A 66 -17.05 29.42 -12.07
C LYS A 66 -18.41 29.35 -11.39
N GLU A 67 -18.81 30.39 -10.65
CA GLU A 67 -20.12 30.50 -10.02
C GLU A 67 -21.25 30.44 -11.06
N TYR A 68 -22.28 29.65 -10.79
CA TYR A 68 -23.50 29.68 -11.59
C TYR A 68 -24.32 30.91 -11.22
N LYS A 69 -24.48 31.85 -12.17
CA LYS A 69 -25.29 33.05 -11.98
C LYS A 69 -26.69 32.89 -12.56
N TRP A 70 -27.70 33.27 -11.78
CA TRP A 70 -29.09 33.34 -12.21
C TRP A 70 -29.63 34.77 -12.10
N THR A 71 -30.80 35.01 -12.70
CA THR A 71 -31.52 36.28 -12.58
C THR A 71 -32.51 36.18 -11.41
N PRO A 72 -32.41 37.05 -10.39
CA PRO A 72 -33.39 37.08 -9.29
C PRO A 72 -34.83 37.25 -9.81
N GLY A 73 -35.76 36.50 -9.22
CA GLY A 73 -37.16 36.38 -9.63
C GLY A 73 -37.38 35.52 -10.89
N GLY A 74 -36.31 34.97 -11.48
CA GLY A 74 -36.32 34.24 -12.75
C GLY A 74 -36.59 32.74 -12.63
N ASP A 75 -37.01 32.26 -11.47
CA ASP A 75 -37.27 30.83 -11.25
C ASP A 75 -38.47 30.34 -12.11
N PRO A 76 -38.34 29.20 -12.83
CA PRO A 76 -39.45 28.56 -13.51
C PRO A 76 -40.58 28.19 -12.54
N LYS A 77 -41.83 28.43 -12.93
CA LYS A 77 -43.01 28.31 -12.04
C LYS A 77 -43.89 27.11 -12.37
N THR A 78 -43.93 26.70 -13.64
CA THR A 78 -44.74 25.56 -14.10
C THR A 78 -43.89 24.30 -14.28
N PRO A 79 -44.48 23.09 -14.21
CA PRO A 79 -43.76 21.85 -14.47
C PRO A 79 -43.05 21.81 -15.83
N GLN A 80 -43.68 22.37 -16.87
CA GLN A 80 -43.09 22.44 -18.21
C GLN A 80 -41.88 23.38 -18.25
N GLU A 81 -41.94 24.52 -17.56
CA GLU A 81 -40.81 25.44 -17.43
C GLU A 81 -39.66 24.83 -16.65
N LEU A 82 -39.96 24.09 -15.56
CA LEU A 82 -38.97 23.37 -14.76
C LEU A 82 -38.25 22.29 -15.58
N GLU A 83 -39.00 21.52 -16.38
CA GLU A 83 -38.42 20.52 -17.27
C GLU A 83 -37.52 21.17 -18.32
N LYS A 84 -37.99 22.24 -18.98
CA LYS A 84 -37.19 23.00 -19.94
C LYS A 84 -35.91 23.57 -19.32
N PHE A 85 -36.00 24.09 -18.09
CA PHE A 85 -34.85 24.59 -17.34
C PHE A 85 -33.86 23.47 -17.00
N PHE A 86 -34.36 22.33 -16.50
CA PHE A 86 -33.56 21.17 -16.11
C PHE A 86 -32.78 20.56 -17.29
N PHE A 87 -33.29 20.67 -18.52
CA PHE A 87 -32.62 20.24 -19.75
C PHE A 87 -31.90 21.36 -20.51
N SER A 88 -31.83 22.58 -19.95
CA SER A 88 -31.14 23.70 -20.59
C SER A 88 -29.63 23.43 -20.73
N PRO A 89 -28.97 24.00 -21.76
CA PRO A 89 -27.54 23.77 -22.00
C PRO A 89 -26.64 24.07 -20.80
N LYS A 90 -26.89 25.19 -20.09
CA LYS A 90 -26.12 25.58 -18.91
C LYS A 90 -26.25 24.58 -17.76
N ILE A 91 -27.45 24.07 -17.52
CA ILE A 91 -27.67 23.04 -16.49
C ILE A 91 -27.02 21.72 -16.90
N GLN A 92 -27.06 21.36 -18.19
CA GLN A 92 -26.39 20.16 -18.69
C GLN A 92 -24.86 20.21 -18.55
N GLU A 93 -24.23 21.37 -18.77
CA GLU A 93 -22.81 21.56 -18.49
C GLU A 93 -22.48 21.37 -17.01
N LEU A 94 -23.30 21.95 -16.13
CA LEU A 94 -23.12 21.81 -14.68
C LEU A 94 -23.31 20.35 -14.21
N LYS A 95 -24.29 19.63 -14.77
CA LYS A 95 -24.49 18.19 -14.51
C LYS A 95 -23.25 17.37 -14.91
N LYS A 96 -22.66 17.66 -16.08
CA LYS A 96 -21.43 16.99 -16.54
C LYS A 96 -20.25 17.27 -15.62
N LEU A 97 -20.11 18.51 -15.13
CA LEU A 97 -19.09 18.85 -14.13
C LEU A 97 -19.29 18.06 -12.83
N ILE A 98 -20.51 18.00 -12.29
CA ILE A 98 -20.79 17.21 -11.07
C ILE A 98 -20.50 15.71 -11.28
N VAL A 99 -20.80 15.17 -12.47
CA VAL A 99 -20.46 13.77 -12.81
C VAL A 99 -18.95 13.55 -12.85
N ASP A 100 -18.18 14.47 -13.42
CA ASP A 100 -16.71 14.41 -13.41
C ASP A 100 -16.15 14.47 -11.98
N LEU A 101 -16.62 15.42 -11.17
CA LEU A 101 -16.24 15.53 -9.77
C LEU A 101 -16.62 14.27 -8.98
N GLY A 102 -17.77 13.66 -9.26
CA GLY A 102 -18.18 12.38 -8.68
C GLY A 102 -17.21 11.24 -9.01
N ARG A 103 -16.71 11.17 -10.25
CA ARG A 103 -15.67 10.19 -10.66
C ARG A 103 -14.33 10.46 -9.99
N ARG A 104 -13.90 11.71 -9.92
CA ARG A 104 -12.66 12.10 -9.24
C ARG A 104 -12.73 11.78 -7.75
N SER A 105 -13.85 12.12 -7.10
CA SER A 105 -14.10 11.86 -5.69
C SER A 105 -14.09 10.35 -5.38
N TYR A 106 -14.80 9.55 -6.20
CA TYR A 106 -14.78 8.09 -6.07
C TYR A 106 -13.38 7.49 -6.32
N GLY A 107 -12.68 7.94 -7.37
CA GLY A 107 -11.32 7.48 -7.70
C GLY A 107 -10.27 7.84 -6.64
N LYS A 108 -10.57 8.79 -5.76
CA LYS A 108 -9.76 9.18 -4.60
C LYS A 108 -10.19 8.50 -3.30
N ASN A 109 -11.14 7.56 -3.35
CA ASN A 109 -11.76 6.92 -2.20
C ASN A 109 -12.45 7.90 -1.23
N TYR A 110 -12.94 9.04 -1.73
CA TYR A 110 -13.68 9.98 -0.88
C TYR A 110 -15.15 9.59 -0.74
N ASN A 111 -15.67 8.68 -1.56
CA ASN A 111 -17.04 8.19 -1.44
C ASN A 111 -17.04 6.67 -1.28
N ASP A 112 -17.76 6.18 -0.29
CA ASP A 112 -17.95 4.77 0.05
C ASP A 112 -19.23 4.22 -0.59
N GLY A 113 -19.07 3.47 -1.69
CA GLY A 113 -20.22 2.90 -2.39
C GLY A 113 -21.16 3.99 -2.92
N ASN A 114 -22.31 4.19 -2.27
CA ASN A 114 -23.34 5.17 -2.63
C ASN A 114 -23.34 6.45 -1.75
N GLY A 115 -22.40 6.59 -0.82
CA GLY A 115 -22.29 7.72 0.11
C GLY A 115 -21.77 9.02 -0.53
N GLY A 116 -21.90 10.11 0.23
CA GLY A 116 -21.60 11.48 -0.19
C GLY A 116 -22.59 12.05 -1.22
N ASN A 117 -22.48 13.35 -1.52
CA ASN A 117 -23.33 14.02 -2.51
C ASN A 117 -22.86 15.45 -2.83
N PHE A 118 -23.36 15.97 -3.95
CA PHE A 118 -23.06 17.32 -4.43
C PHE A 118 -24.37 18.09 -4.65
N SER A 119 -24.33 19.41 -4.45
CA SER A 119 -25.42 20.31 -4.80
C SER A 119 -24.95 21.69 -5.24
N VAL A 120 -25.69 22.34 -6.13
CA VAL A 120 -25.44 23.70 -6.61
C VAL A 120 -26.75 24.46 -6.71
N ARG A 121 -26.80 25.65 -6.11
CA ARG A 121 -27.92 26.58 -6.23
C ARG A 121 -27.90 27.22 -7.61
N VAL A 122 -29.03 27.14 -8.30
CA VAL A 122 -29.19 27.57 -9.70
C VAL A 122 -30.38 28.51 -9.90
N GLY A 123 -31.00 28.95 -8.80
CA GLY A 123 -32.12 29.88 -8.75
C GLY A 123 -32.34 30.40 -7.34
N ASP A 124 -33.35 31.25 -7.16
CA ASP A 124 -33.69 31.78 -5.84
C ASP A 124 -34.18 30.67 -4.92
N ASN A 125 -34.99 29.76 -5.45
CA ASN A 125 -35.58 28.63 -4.75
C ASN A 125 -35.22 27.29 -5.42
N ILE A 126 -34.13 27.21 -6.19
CA ILE A 126 -33.82 26.01 -6.99
C ILE A 126 -32.39 25.55 -6.77
N VAL A 127 -32.23 24.26 -6.49
CA VAL A 127 -30.94 23.60 -6.27
C VAL A 127 -30.85 22.32 -7.11
N LEU A 128 -29.79 22.21 -7.91
CA LEU A 128 -29.40 20.98 -8.58
C LEU A 128 -28.65 20.09 -7.59
N CYS A 129 -28.98 18.82 -7.49
CA CYS A 129 -28.31 17.89 -6.59
C CYS A 129 -28.17 16.48 -7.16
N THR A 130 -27.28 15.70 -6.56
CA THR A 130 -27.11 14.29 -6.91
C THR A 130 -28.20 13.39 -6.31
N PRO A 131 -28.52 12.26 -6.95
CA PRO A 131 -29.49 11.30 -6.44
C PRO A 131 -28.95 10.44 -5.30
N THR A 132 -29.85 9.74 -4.60
CA THR A 132 -29.52 8.68 -3.63
C THR A 132 -29.25 7.33 -4.31
N MET A 133 -28.69 6.37 -3.55
CA MET A 133 -28.52 4.96 -3.94
C MET A 133 -27.78 4.73 -5.26
N ILE A 134 -26.76 5.55 -5.55
CA ILE A 134 -25.85 5.35 -6.68
C ILE A 134 -24.44 5.78 -6.31
N SER A 135 -23.45 5.02 -6.79
CA SER A 135 -22.06 5.43 -6.68
C SER A 135 -21.79 6.70 -7.46
N LYS A 136 -21.12 7.67 -6.80
CA LYS A 136 -20.75 8.94 -7.44
C LYS A 136 -19.80 8.74 -8.63
N GLY A 137 -19.04 7.64 -8.66
CA GLY A 137 -18.20 7.27 -9.79
C GLY A 137 -18.95 6.71 -11.00
N SER A 138 -20.21 6.28 -10.84
CA SER A 138 -21.02 5.65 -11.89
C SER A 138 -22.20 6.50 -12.35
N MET A 139 -22.33 7.74 -11.87
CA MET A 139 -23.41 8.64 -12.26
C MET A 139 -23.32 9.09 -13.72
N SER A 140 -24.47 9.37 -14.31
CA SER A 140 -24.64 10.11 -15.56
C SER A 140 -25.37 11.44 -15.31
N ALA A 141 -25.35 12.34 -16.30
CA ALA A 141 -26.02 13.63 -16.19
C ALA A 141 -27.56 13.48 -16.04
N ASP A 142 -28.13 12.41 -16.59
CA ASP A 142 -29.56 12.12 -16.54
C ASP A 142 -30.03 11.62 -15.16
N ASP A 143 -29.10 11.19 -14.32
CA ASP A 143 -29.40 10.71 -12.96
C ASP A 143 -29.63 11.86 -11.96
N MET A 144 -29.30 13.11 -12.32
CA MET A 144 -29.38 14.27 -11.43
C MET A 144 -30.81 14.63 -11.04
N CYS A 145 -30.96 15.40 -9.97
CA CYS A 145 -32.24 15.85 -9.43
C CYS A 145 -32.26 17.37 -9.27
N LEU A 146 -33.44 17.96 -9.38
CA LEU A 146 -33.68 19.37 -9.04
C LEU A 146 -34.60 19.41 -7.82
N VAL A 147 -34.26 20.23 -6.83
CA VAL A 147 -35.06 20.40 -5.61
C VAL A 147 -35.31 21.88 -5.32
N ASP A 148 -36.35 22.17 -4.55
CA ASP A 148 -36.53 23.49 -3.95
C ASP A 148 -35.68 23.68 -2.68
N MET A 149 -35.69 24.88 -2.09
CA MET A 149 -34.94 25.15 -0.85
C MET A 149 -35.50 24.43 0.38
N ASP A 150 -36.66 23.78 0.27
CA ASP A 150 -37.25 22.94 1.31
C ASP A 150 -36.97 21.44 1.09
N GLY A 151 -36.26 21.10 0.01
CA GLY A 151 -35.83 19.73 -0.32
C GLY A 151 -36.90 18.90 -1.05
N ASN A 152 -37.98 19.53 -1.51
CA ASN A 152 -38.97 18.87 -2.36
C ASN A 152 -38.41 18.73 -3.78
N GLN A 153 -38.60 17.56 -4.37
CA GLN A 153 -38.06 17.29 -5.70
C GLN A 153 -38.95 17.92 -6.79
N LEU A 154 -38.35 18.79 -7.60
CA LEU A 154 -39.01 19.52 -8.68
C LEU A 154 -38.84 18.83 -10.04
N ALA A 155 -37.69 18.21 -10.29
CA ALA A 155 -37.38 17.51 -11.54
C ALA A 155 -36.32 16.40 -11.36
N GLY A 156 -36.15 15.57 -12.39
CA GLY A 156 -35.21 14.43 -12.40
C GLY A 156 -35.92 13.08 -12.21
N ARG A 157 -35.38 12.04 -12.85
CA ARG A 157 -36.02 10.70 -12.88
C ARG A 157 -35.70 9.85 -11.65
N ARG A 158 -34.58 10.11 -10.98
CA ARG A 158 -34.18 9.42 -9.75
C ARG A 158 -34.65 10.18 -8.51
N LYS A 159 -34.67 9.49 -7.38
CA LYS A 159 -34.92 10.11 -6.07
C LYS A 159 -33.68 10.90 -5.63
N ARG A 160 -33.88 12.16 -5.24
CA ARG A 160 -32.85 13.04 -4.68
C ARG A 160 -32.20 12.46 -3.42
N THR A 161 -30.96 12.88 -3.10
CA THR A 161 -30.30 12.49 -1.84
C THR A 161 -31.10 12.95 -0.61
N SER A 162 -31.11 12.16 0.46
CA SER A 162 -31.72 12.55 1.75
C SER A 162 -30.97 13.67 2.45
N GLU A 163 -29.67 13.78 2.20
CA GLU A 163 -28.77 14.70 2.91
C GLU A 163 -28.72 16.10 2.30
N VAL A 164 -29.45 16.33 1.20
CA VAL A 164 -29.58 17.66 0.61
C VAL A 164 -30.13 18.66 1.62
N LEU A 165 -30.90 18.21 2.61
CA LEU A 165 -31.38 19.06 3.71
C LEU A 165 -30.25 19.76 4.46
N ALA A 166 -29.12 19.08 4.70
CA ALA A 166 -27.96 19.70 5.34
C ALA A 166 -27.29 20.74 4.43
N HIS A 167 -27.26 20.50 3.13
CA HIS A 167 -26.73 21.45 2.15
C HIS A 167 -27.60 22.73 2.14
N LEU A 168 -28.91 22.55 2.07
CA LEU A 168 -29.90 23.62 2.08
C LEU A 168 -29.88 24.41 3.39
N ALA A 169 -29.66 23.73 4.53
CA ALA A 169 -29.55 24.37 5.83
C ALA A 169 -28.39 25.36 5.91
N ILE A 170 -27.24 25.04 5.29
CA ILE A 170 -26.11 25.98 5.14
C ILE A 170 -26.50 27.11 4.16
N MET A 171 -27.00 26.77 2.97
CA MET A 171 -27.35 27.76 1.93
C MET A 171 -28.40 28.79 2.38
N LYS A 172 -29.28 28.41 3.31
CA LYS A 172 -30.28 29.31 3.94
C LYS A 172 -29.65 30.30 4.91
N ARG A 173 -28.59 29.89 5.63
CA ARG A 173 -27.96 30.67 6.70
C ARG A 173 -26.72 31.46 6.24
N GLN A 174 -26.05 30.98 5.19
CA GLN A 174 -24.79 31.54 4.70
C GLN A 174 -24.91 31.91 3.21
N PRO A 175 -25.13 33.19 2.87
CA PRO A 175 -25.36 33.64 1.50
C PRO A 175 -24.24 33.33 0.50
N MET A 176 -22.99 33.20 0.97
CA MET A 176 -21.84 32.81 0.12
C MET A 176 -21.88 31.33 -0.28
N CYS A 177 -22.64 30.49 0.44
CA CYS A 177 -22.81 29.09 0.11
C CYS A 177 -23.77 28.96 -1.08
N LYS A 178 -23.20 28.70 -2.26
CA LYS A 178 -23.95 28.38 -3.49
C LYS A 178 -23.76 26.93 -3.92
N ALA A 179 -22.73 26.26 -3.44
CA ALA A 179 -22.46 24.87 -3.76
C ALA A 179 -21.89 24.12 -2.56
N CYS A 180 -22.28 22.86 -2.42
CA CYS A 180 -21.83 21.98 -1.35
C CYS A 180 -21.32 20.65 -1.91
N CYS A 181 -20.27 20.14 -1.28
CA CYS A 181 -19.68 18.83 -1.52
C CYS A 181 -19.63 18.07 -0.19
N HIS A 182 -20.34 16.95 -0.12
CA HIS A 182 -20.31 16.04 1.01
C HIS A 182 -19.64 14.73 0.60
N ALA A 183 -18.69 14.28 1.42
CA ALA A 183 -17.93 13.06 1.17
C ALA A 183 -17.41 12.45 2.48
N HIS A 184 -16.78 11.28 2.35
CA HIS A 184 -16.14 10.47 3.39
C HIS A 184 -14.64 10.26 3.10
N PRO A 185 -13.84 11.32 2.91
CA PRO A 185 -12.40 11.19 2.70
C PRO A 185 -11.75 10.53 3.93
N PRO A 186 -10.92 9.48 3.78
CA PRO A 186 -10.54 8.59 4.90
C PRO A 186 -9.93 9.29 6.12
N HIS A 187 -8.99 10.21 5.91
CA HIS A 187 -8.26 10.82 7.02
C HIS A 187 -9.08 11.89 7.72
N ALA A 188 -9.73 12.78 6.96
CA ALA A 188 -10.62 13.77 7.54
C ALA A 188 -11.86 13.12 8.20
N THR A 189 -12.36 12.01 7.66
CA THR A 189 -13.42 11.21 8.30
C THR A 189 -12.93 10.54 9.59
N ALA A 190 -11.67 10.09 9.66
CA ALA A 190 -11.09 9.57 10.89
C ALA A 190 -11.07 10.65 12.01
N PHE A 191 -10.71 11.90 11.68
CA PHE A 191 -10.84 13.01 12.61
C PHE A 191 -12.29 13.24 13.04
N ALA A 192 -13.23 13.28 12.10
CA ALA A 192 -14.66 13.47 12.38
C ALA A 192 -15.24 12.37 13.30
N ILE A 193 -14.93 11.09 13.04
CA ILE A 193 -15.34 9.96 13.90
C ILE A 193 -14.71 10.08 15.30
N SER A 194 -13.50 10.62 15.41
CA SER A 194 -12.87 10.85 16.71
C SER A 194 -13.41 12.08 17.47
N GLY A 195 -14.34 12.84 16.88
CA GLY A 195 -14.82 14.09 17.45
C GLY A 195 -13.74 15.18 17.54
N LYS A 196 -12.77 15.16 16.61
CA LYS A 196 -11.64 16.10 16.59
C LYS A 196 -11.56 16.83 15.26
N THR A 197 -10.91 17.98 15.28
CA THR A 197 -10.53 18.76 14.10
C THR A 197 -9.01 18.72 13.91
N PRO A 198 -8.49 18.87 12.68
CA PRO A 198 -7.06 18.89 12.44
C PRO A 198 -6.41 20.14 13.07
N PRO A 199 -5.11 20.09 13.41
CA PRO A 199 -4.41 21.19 14.08
C PRO A 199 -4.32 22.44 13.20
N ARG A 200 -4.30 23.60 13.88
CA ARG A 200 -4.18 24.94 13.30
C ARG A 200 -2.74 25.43 13.28
N CYS A 201 -2.47 26.39 12.40
CA CYS A 201 -1.20 27.09 12.25
C CYS A 201 -0.01 26.19 11.90
N VAL A 202 -0.23 25.10 11.16
CA VAL A 202 0.85 24.16 10.77
C VAL A 202 1.04 24.04 9.26
N ASN A 203 0.03 24.41 8.46
CA ASN A 203 0.06 24.40 7.01
C ASN A 203 -0.55 25.71 6.46
N PRO A 204 0.19 26.53 5.68
CA PRO A 204 -0.31 27.83 5.24
C PRO A 204 -1.48 27.73 4.26
N GLU A 205 -1.48 26.73 3.38
CA GLU A 205 -2.56 26.53 2.40
C GLU A 205 -3.90 26.28 3.10
N THR A 206 -3.91 25.49 4.17
CA THR A 206 -5.12 25.18 4.93
C THR A 206 -5.63 26.42 5.66
N GLU A 207 -4.73 27.20 6.27
CA GLU A 207 -5.10 28.45 6.94
C GLU A 207 -5.74 29.45 5.96
N ILE A 208 -5.23 29.54 4.73
CA ILE A 208 -5.77 30.41 3.70
C ILE A 208 -7.09 29.86 3.14
N PHE A 209 -7.10 28.63 2.62
CA PHE A 209 -8.18 28.13 1.76
C PHE A 209 -9.37 27.50 2.50
N ILE A 210 -9.18 27.07 3.74
CA ILE A 210 -10.24 26.46 4.57
C ILE A 210 -10.45 27.27 5.84
N GLY A 211 -9.37 27.68 6.51
CA GLY A 211 -9.51 28.25 7.84
C GLY A 211 -9.97 27.18 8.83
N GLN A 212 -10.59 27.58 9.94
CA GLN A 212 -10.93 26.67 11.02
C GLN A 212 -12.00 25.68 10.54
N VAL A 213 -11.70 24.39 10.70
CA VAL A 213 -12.66 23.31 10.44
C VAL A 213 -13.69 23.29 11.57
N GLY A 214 -14.96 23.36 11.20
CA GLY A 214 -16.07 23.24 12.14
C GLY A 214 -16.32 21.79 12.53
N LEU A 215 -16.87 21.55 13.71
CA LEU A 215 -17.29 20.23 14.17
C LEU A 215 -18.77 20.27 14.56
N ALA A 216 -19.61 19.63 13.76
CA ALA A 216 -21.04 19.54 13.98
C ALA A 216 -21.41 18.28 14.77
N ASP A 217 -22.32 18.44 15.72
CA ASP A 217 -22.84 17.35 16.54
C ASP A 217 -23.54 16.26 15.71
N TYR A 218 -23.56 15.03 16.24
CA TYR A 218 -24.18 13.90 15.57
C TYR A 218 -25.70 14.05 15.42
N GLY A 219 -26.15 13.96 14.17
CA GLY A 219 -27.53 13.73 13.79
C GLY A 219 -27.63 12.58 12.79
N THR A 220 -28.74 11.83 12.84
CA THR A 220 -28.96 10.72 11.91
C THR A 220 -29.02 11.24 10.46
N PRO A 221 -28.32 10.61 9.50
CA PRO A 221 -28.33 10.97 8.09
C PRO A 221 -29.74 11.24 7.53
N GLY A 222 -29.90 12.39 6.87
CA GLY A 222 -31.17 12.79 6.25
C GLY A 222 -32.25 13.34 7.20
N THR A 223 -31.95 13.50 8.50
CA THR A 223 -32.88 14.12 9.47
C THR A 223 -32.69 15.63 9.58
N GLN A 224 -33.74 16.32 10.04
CA GLN A 224 -33.68 17.76 10.31
C GLN A 224 -32.65 18.11 11.40
N LYS A 225 -32.48 17.25 12.42
CA LYS A 225 -31.46 17.42 13.46
C LYS A 225 -30.05 17.54 12.87
N MET A 226 -29.70 16.65 11.93
CA MET A 226 -28.41 16.72 11.24
C MET A 226 -28.30 18.00 10.40
N ALA A 227 -29.38 18.35 9.69
CA ALA A 227 -29.40 19.54 8.85
C ALA A 227 -29.18 20.82 9.66
N ASP A 228 -29.79 20.96 10.84
CA ASP A 228 -29.62 22.12 11.70
C ASP A 228 -28.21 22.17 12.31
N ALA A 229 -27.68 21.06 12.83
CA ALA A 229 -26.32 21.02 13.38
C ALA A 229 -25.26 21.40 12.34
N VAL A 230 -25.36 20.84 11.12
CA VAL A 230 -24.45 21.17 10.01
C VAL A 230 -24.69 22.60 9.51
N GLY A 231 -25.94 23.04 9.44
CA GLY A 231 -26.32 24.37 8.98
C GLY A 231 -25.84 25.49 9.90
N GLU A 232 -25.91 25.30 11.21
CA GLU A 232 -25.40 26.23 12.23
C GLU A 232 -23.87 26.30 12.18
N CYS A 233 -23.21 25.14 12.15
CA CYS A 233 -21.75 25.09 12.05
C CYS A 233 -21.23 25.69 10.72
N GLY A 234 -21.95 25.46 9.62
CA GLY A 234 -21.59 25.93 8.28
C GLY A 234 -21.67 27.44 8.07
N VAL A 235 -22.17 28.22 9.04
CA VAL A 235 -22.19 29.69 8.94
C VAL A 235 -20.78 30.25 8.99
N ASP A 236 -19.99 29.81 9.96
CA ASP A 236 -18.63 30.32 10.22
C ASP A 236 -17.54 29.42 9.60
N HIS A 237 -17.91 28.21 9.18
CA HIS A 237 -16.97 27.20 8.67
C HIS A 237 -17.36 26.74 7.26
N ASP A 238 -16.45 26.93 6.31
CA ASP A 238 -16.61 26.43 4.94
C ASP A 238 -16.19 24.96 4.75
N CYS A 239 -15.68 24.35 5.82
CA CYS A 239 -15.46 22.92 6.00
C CYS A 239 -15.98 22.51 7.38
N VAL A 240 -16.92 21.57 7.40
CA VAL A 240 -17.59 21.07 8.60
C VAL A 240 -17.40 19.57 8.67
N PHE A 241 -16.82 19.10 9.77
CA PHE A 241 -16.77 17.69 10.13
C PHE A 241 -18.06 17.33 10.87
N MET A 242 -18.68 16.24 10.46
CA MET A 242 -19.88 15.71 11.07
C MET A 242 -19.46 14.51 11.92
N VAL A 243 -19.60 14.63 13.24
CA VAL A 243 -19.17 13.57 14.18
C VAL A 243 -19.77 12.23 13.76
N ASN A 244 -18.97 11.16 13.76
CA ASN A 244 -19.39 9.79 13.37
C ASN A 244 -20.02 9.64 11.98
N HIS A 245 -19.72 10.54 11.05
CA HIS A 245 -20.30 10.49 9.71
C HIS A 245 -19.29 10.84 8.61
N GLY A 246 -18.96 12.11 8.41
CA GLY A 246 -18.24 12.55 7.22
C GLY A 246 -17.90 14.02 7.21
N VAL A 247 -17.59 14.53 6.02
CA VAL A 247 -17.12 15.91 5.82
C VAL A 247 -18.06 16.64 4.86
N MET A 248 -18.36 17.90 5.17
CA MET A 248 -19.14 18.82 4.34
C MET A 248 -18.29 20.02 4.01
N THR A 249 -18.10 20.34 2.74
CA THR A 249 -17.46 21.59 2.31
C THR A 249 -18.40 22.40 1.43
N TRP A 250 -18.24 23.72 1.46
CA TRP A 250 -19.05 24.59 0.61
C TRP A 250 -18.27 25.80 0.08
N ALA A 251 -18.76 26.35 -1.04
CA ALA A 251 -18.21 27.54 -1.69
C ALA A 251 -19.27 28.23 -2.58
N ALA A 252 -18.84 29.27 -3.31
CA ALA A 252 -19.66 29.93 -4.34
C ALA A 252 -19.79 29.09 -5.64
N ASP A 253 -18.94 28.08 -5.83
CA ASP A 253 -19.00 27.15 -6.94
C ASP A 253 -18.58 25.73 -6.52
N ILE A 254 -19.03 24.72 -7.28
CA ILE A 254 -18.89 23.32 -6.87
C ILE A 254 -17.46 22.80 -6.96
N GLU A 255 -16.64 23.37 -7.84
CA GLU A 255 -15.27 22.93 -8.02
C GLU A 255 -14.40 23.44 -6.86
N THR A 256 -14.60 24.69 -6.44
CA THR A 256 -13.97 25.24 -5.23
C THR A 256 -14.41 24.47 -3.98
N ALA A 257 -15.69 24.11 -3.85
CA ALA A 257 -16.15 23.27 -2.75
C ALA A 257 -15.42 21.91 -2.74
N PHE A 258 -15.22 21.30 -3.90
CA PHE A 258 -14.44 20.06 -4.02
C PHE A 258 -12.95 20.25 -3.73
N TRP A 259 -12.33 21.35 -4.15
CA TRP A 259 -10.93 21.66 -3.81
C TRP A 259 -10.73 21.79 -2.30
N LYS A 260 -11.69 22.38 -1.57
CA LYS A 260 -11.65 22.41 -0.10
C LYS A 260 -11.68 21.00 0.50
N MET A 261 -12.44 20.07 -0.11
CA MET A 261 -12.46 18.66 0.30
C MET A 261 -11.08 18.00 0.08
N GLU A 262 -10.45 18.25 -1.06
CA GLU A 262 -9.09 17.76 -1.36
C GLU A 262 -8.06 18.34 -0.38
N ASN A 263 -8.15 19.64 -0.10
CA ASN A 263 -7.23 20.34 0.81
C ASN A 263 -7.36 19.83 2.25
N VAL A 264 -8.58 19.63 2.77
CA VAL A 264 -8.77 19.20 4.17
C VAL A 264 -8.31 17.76 4.36
N GLU A 265 -8.52 16.90 3.37
CA GLU A 265 -8.01 15.52 3.41
C GLU A 265 -6.49 15.48 3.43
N ALA A 266 -5.83 16.25 2.56
CA ALA A 266 -4.38 16.35 2.52
C ALA A 266 -3.81 16.90 3.84
N HIS A 267 -4.48 17.89 4.44
CA HIS A 267 -4.12 18.44 5.74
C HIS A 267 -4.25 17.42 6.87
N CYS A 268 -5.36 16.67 6.92
CA CYS A 268 -5.57 15.63 7.92
C CYS A 268 -4.54 14.52 7.81
N PHE A 269 -4.27 14.02 6.60
CA PHE A 269 -3.25 13.00 6.35
C PHE A 269 -1.86 13.47 6.79
N THR A 270 -1.45 14.65 6.33
CA THR A 270 -0.12 15.20 6.65
C THR A 270 0.03 15.48 8.14
N SER A 271 -1.03 15.98 8.80
CA SER A 271 -1.04 16.20 10.24
C SER A 271 -0.89 14.89 11.02
N MET A 272 -1.62 13.83 10.64
CA MET A 272 -1.48 12.51 11.26
C MET A 272 -0.06 11.96 11.14
N LEU A 273 0.57 12.09 9.97
CA LEU A 273 1.97 11.70 9.78
C LEU A 273 2.93 12.53 10.65
N ALA A 274 2.73 13.85 10.70
CA ALA A 274 3.55 14.73 11.52
C ALA A 274 3.48 14.34 13.02
N PHE A 275 2.30 14.00 13.53
CA PHE A 275 2.15 13.52 14.91
C PHE A 275 2.93 12.24 15.21
N GLN A 276 3.14 11.36 14.23
CA GLN A 276 3.91 10.12 14.42
C GLN A 276 5.43 10.36 14.45
N ILE A 277 5.92 11.39 13.77
CA ILE A 277 7.37 11.69 13.69
C ILE A 277 7.84 12.51 14.89
N GLY A 278 6.99 13.41 15.41
CA GLY A 278 7.35 14.27 16.54
C GLY A 278 6.41 15.46 16.80
N GLY A 279 5.28 15.52 16.10
CA GLY A 279 4.32 16.63 16.16
C GLY A 279 4.62 17.72 15.13
N PRO A 280 3.59 18.42 14.65
CA PRO A 280 3.77 19.51 13.71
C PRO A 280 4.37 20.74 14.40
N ARG A 281 5.24 21.49 13.68
CA ARG A 281 5.70 22.80 14.14
C ARG A 281 4.69 23.87 13.73
N LYS A 282 4.23 24.65 14.71
CA LYS A 282 3.29 25.76 14.46
C LYS A 282 4.04 27.01 13.98
N PHE A 283 3.44 27.79 13.08
CA PHE A 283 3.86 29.15 12.75
C PHE A 283 3.58 30.10 13.92
N SER A 284 4.23 31.26 13.93
CA SER A 284 3.97 32.27 14.96
C SER A 284 2.59 32.90 14.77
N GLU A 285 1.99 33.45 15.84
CA GLU A 285 0.74 34.22 15.74
C GLU A 285 0.83 35.36 14.73
N LYS A 286 2.00 35.99 14.63
CA LYS A 286 2.26 37.05 13.66
C LYS A 286 2.12 36.54 12.23
N ASP A 287 2.73 35.40 11.93
CA ASP A 287 2.67 34.80 10.58
C ASP A 287 1.23 34.31 10.28
N ALA A 288 0.53 33.74 11.27
CA ALA A 288 -0.86 33.35 11.14
C ALA A 288 -1.77 34.54 10.80
N ARG A 289 -1.56 35.70 11.43
CA ARG A 289 -2.30 36.94 11.11
C ARG A 289 -2.05 37.43 9.68
N GLU A 290 -0.86 37.21 9.13
CA GLU A 290 -0.58 37.54 7.72
C GLU A 290 -1.39 36.63 6.78
N LEU A 291 -1.53 35.34 7.10
CA LEU A 291 -2.35 34.39 6.34
C LEU A 291 -3.84 34.73 6.40
N VAL A 292 -4.35 35.16 7.56
CA VAL A 292 -5.74 35.63 7.70
C VAL A 292 -6.01 36.83 6.79
N LYS A 293 -5.11 37.81 6.73
CA LYS A 293 -5.25 38.97 5.81
C LYS A 293 -5.31 38.54 4.34
N ILE A 294 -4.56 37.51 3.95
CA ILE A 294 -4.62 36.94 2.60
C ILE A 294 -5.99 36.30 2.37
N ARG A 295 -6.48 35.50 3.32
CA ARG A 295 -7.81 34.88 3.28
C ARG A 295 -8.93 35.92 3.11
N ASP A 296 -8.87 37.02 3.86
CA ASP A 296 -9.85 38.10 3.79
C ASP A 296 -9.80 38.83 2.43
N ALA A 297 -8.60 39.09 1.92
CA ALA A 297 -8.41 39.69 0.59
C ALA A 297 -8.95 38.80 -0.54
N MET A 298 -9.03 37.48 -0.31
CA MET A 298 -9.64 36.51 -1.24
C MET A 298 -11.17 36.41 -1.09
N GLY A 299 -11.78 37.16 -0.17
CA GLY A 299 -13.23 37.18 0.04
C GLY A 299 -13.79 35.88 0.60
N MET A 300 -13.00 35.12 1.36
CA MET A 300 -13.46 33.90 2.01
C MET A 300 -14.29 34.22 3.27
N VAL A 301 -14.85 33.18 3.89
CA VAL A 301 -15.60 33.33 5.15
C VAL A 301 -14.72 33.93 6.22
N ASN A 302 -15.14 35.09 6.73
CA ASN A 302 -14.50 35.77 7.84
C ASN A 302 -14.74 34.94 9.12
N GLN A 303 -13.64 34.66 9.83
CA GLN A 303 -13.60 33.84 11.03
C GLN A 303 -13.17 34.63 12.28
N GLU A 304 -13.17 35.97 12.23
CA GLU A 304 -12.72 36.87 13.31
C GLU A 304 -13.52 36.72 14.62
N ASN A 305 -14.75 36.19 14.58
CA ASN A 305 -15.56 35.93 15.77
C ASN A 305 -15.07 34.74 16.61
N LEU A 306 -14.13 33.95 16.09
CA LEU A 306 -13.48 32.86 16.81
C LEU A 306 -12.38 33.48 17.68
N LYS A 307 -12.59 33.49 19.01
CA LYS A 307 -11.72 34.16 20.02
C LYS A 307 -10.22 34.02 19.70
N GLU A 308 -9.45 35.10 19.85
CA GLU A 308 -8.00 35.19 19.54
C GLU A 308 -7.13 34.07 20.15
N CYS A 309 -7.57 33.41 21.22
CA CYS A 309 -6.96 32.20 21.81
C CYS A 309 -6.97 30.97 20.86
N GLY A 310 -7.98 30.82 19.99
CA GLY A 310 -8.26 29.58 19.25
C GLY A 310 -7.37 29.28 18.04
N LEU A 311 -6.53 30.23 17.59
CA LEU A 311 -5.57 29.97 16.52
C LEU A 311 -4.47 29.01 16.98
N CYS A 312 -4.16 29.00 18.28
CA CYS A 312 -3.05 28.25 18.86
C CYS A 312 -3.46 27.29 20.00
N ASP A 313 -4.60 27.53 20.65
CA ASP A 313 -5.03 26.85 21.89
C ASP A 313 -5.72 25.48 21.67
N SER A 314 -5.01 24.57 21.03
CA SER A 314 -5.22 23.15 21.34
C SER A 314 -4.47 22.83 22.65
N ALA A 315 -4.97 23.31 23.79
CA ALA A 315 -4.43 22.91 25.10
C ALA A 315 -4.63 21.40 25.36
N ASP A 316 -5.55 20.77 24.62
CA ASP A 316 -5.73 19.32 24.54
C ASP A 316 -4.73 18.68 23.56
N GLU A 317 -3.44 18.92 23.77
CA GLU A 317 -2.39 18.04 23.25
C GLU A 317 -2.44 16.73 24.05
N VAL A 318 -3.42 15.87 23.73
CA VAL A 318 -3.20 14.44 23.91
C VAL A 318 -2.15 14.07 22.88
N ARG A 319 -0.88 14.32 23.23
CA ARG A 319 0.25 13.57 22.70
C ARG A 319 -0.21 12.12 22.78
N GLY A 320 -0.33 11.43 21.65
CA GLY A 320 -0.26 9.98 21.70
C GLY A 320 0.95 9.68 22.56
N CYS A 321 0.77 8.96 23.67
CA CYS A 321 1.87 8.58 24.54
C CYS A 321 2.86 7.79 23.70
N VAL A 322 3.84 8.48 23.11
CA VAL A 322 5.14 7.90 22.90
C VAL A 322 5.68 7.85 24.32
N CYS A 323 5.51 6.70 24.98
CA CYS A 323 6.31 6.41 26.13
C CYS A 323 7.75 6.68 25.70
N ALA A 324 8.35 7.77 26.20
CA ALA A 324 9.78 7.94 26.14
C ALA A 324 10.34 6.86 27.07
N SER A 325 10.41 5.63 26.56
CA SER A 325 11.27 4.62 27.14
C SER A 325 12.66 5.23 27.09
N LYS A 326 13.36 5.26 28.22
CA LYS A 326 14.81 5.44 28.22
C LYS A 326 15.37 4.57 27.09
N PRO A 327 16.32 5.07 26.26
CA PRO A 327 16.99 4.19 25.33
C PRO A 327 17.48 3.00 26.15
N PRO A 328 17.16 1.75 25.79
CA PRO A 328 17.76 0.64 26.49
C PRO A 328 19.27 0.86 26.39
N ALA A 329 19.96 0.74 27.53
CA ALA A 329 21.39 0.53 27.47
C ALA A 329 21.59 -0.59 26.44
N GLN A 330 22.49 -0.39 25.46
CA GLN A 330 22.82 -1.42 24.47
C GLN A 330 23.07 -2.71 25.24
N ALA A 331 22.06 -3.58 25.25
CA ALA A 331 22.19 -4.89 25.82
C ALA A 331 23.08 -5.64 24.83
N PRO A 332 24.09 -6.39 25.31
CA PRO A 332 24.74 -7.34 24.45
C PRO A 332 23.66 -8.24 23.84
N SER A 333 23.84 -8.67 22.60
CA SER A 333 22.94 -9.60 21.88
C SER A 333 22.88 -10.96 22.59
N ALA A 334 22.18 -10.99 23.72
CA ALA A 334 21.73 -12.21 24.35
C ALA A 334 20.54 -12.69 23.52
N GLY A 335 20.65 -13.90 22.96
CA GLY A 335 19.58 -14.49 22.14
C GLY A 335 18.22 -14.52 22.84
N TYR A 336 17.16 -14.76 22.08
CA TYR A 336 15.78 -14.72 22.56
C TYR A 336 15.56 -15.53 23.85
N ASP A 337 14.98 -14.91 24.88
CA ASP A 337 14.49 -15.61 26.06
C ASP A 337 13.26 -16.44 25.67
N CYS A 338 13.48 -17.73 25.54
CA CYS A 338 12.46 -18.65 25.04
C CYS A 338 11.25 -18.79 25.98
N GLU A 339 11.38 -18.53 27.28
CA GLU A 339 10.24 -18.54 28.20
C GLU A 339 9.46 -17.23 28.12
N ALA A 340 10.15 -16.09 27.96
CA ALA A 340 9.49 -14.81 27.72
C ALA A 340 8.69 -14.83 26.41
N GLU A 341 9.25 -15.36 25.32
CA GLU A 341 8.57 -15.48 24.02
C GLU A 341 7.30 -16.35 24.09
N LYS A 342 7.31 -17.39 24.95
CA LYS A 342 6.14 -18.23 25.19
C LYS A 342 5.03 -17.46 25.92
N LEU A 343 5.39 -16.61 26.88
CA LEU A 343 4.44 -15.74 27.57
C LEU A 343 3.83 -14.69 26.62
N VAL A 344 4.64 -14.11 25.73
CA VAL A 344 4.16 -13.18 24.69
C VAL A 344 3.14 -13.85 23.79
N SER A 345 3.46 -15.04 23.25
CA SER A 345 2.53 -15.80 22.41
C SER A 345 1.21 -16.11 23.12
N LYS A 346 1.27 -16.49 24.40
CA LYS A 346 0.07 -16.71 25.22
C LYS A 346 -0.76 -15.43 25.38
N TYR A 347 -0.12 -14.32 25.72
CA TYR A 347 -0.79 -13.02 25.87
C TYR A 347 -1.44 -12.56 24.56
N GLU A 348 -0.77 -12.73 23.42
CA GLU A 348 -1.30 -12.39 22.11
C GLU A 348 -2.54 -13.22 21.78
N HIS A 349 -2.51 -14.53 22.08
CA HIS A 349 -3.66 -15.41 21.90
C HIS A 349 -4.86 -14.99 22.77
N ASP A 350 -4.62 -14.71 24.05
CA ASP A 350 -5.66 -14.37 25.02
C ASP A 350 -6.35 -13.02 24.70
N ASN A 351 -5.64 -12.05 24.11
CA ASN A 351 -6.16 -10.70 23.85
C ASN A 351 -6.63 -10.45 22.40
N PHE A 352 -6.07 -11.15 21.41
CA PHE A 352 -6.39 -10.94 19.99
C PHE A 352 -7.12 -12.11 19.33
N GLY A 353 -7.39 -13.19 20.07
CA GLY A 353 -8.10 -14.37 19.59
C GLY A 353 -7.24 -15.35 18.79
N ALA A 354 -7.85 -16.47 18.36
CA ALA A 354 -7.18 -17.46 17.53
C ALA A 354 -6.83 -16.87 16.15
N GLN A 355 -5.54 -16.88 15.80
CA GLN A 355 -5.02 -16.30 14.56
C GLN A 355 -5.49 -17.08 13.31
N GLN A 356 -5.80 -16.38 12.21
CA GLN A 356 -6.35 -16.99 10.98
C GLN A 356 -5.33 -17.80 10.17
N MET A 357 -4.02 -17.47 10.22
CA MET A 357 -2.93 -18.25 9.61
C MET A 357 -1.56 -17.72 10.07
N LYS A 358 -0.72 -18.58 10.66
CA LYS A 358 0.66 -18.25 11.08
C LYS A 358 1.71 -19.05 10.32
N VAL A 359 2.69 -18.33 9.76
CA VAL A 359 3.80 -18.92 8.99
C VAL A 359 5.13 -18.57 9.64
N SER A 360 5.91 -19.59 10.04
CA SER A 360 7.28 -19.41 10.55
C SER A 360 8.29 -19.78 9.47
N ILE A 361 9.19 -18.86 9.14
CA ILE A 361 10.21 -19.01 8.10
C ILE A 361 11.59 -19.19 8.77
N ILE A 362 12.13 -20.40 8.68
CA ILE A 362 13.46 -20.75 9.22
C ILE A 362 14.52 -20.49 8.15
N GLY A 363 15.52 -19.68 8.48
CA GLY A 363 16.44 -19.09 7.50
C GLY A 363 15.86 -17.81 6.88
N GLY A 364 15.00 -17.13 7.63
CA GLY A 364 14.25 -15.95 7.20
C GLY A 364 15.12 -14.72 6.95
N GLY A 365 16.25 -14.59 7.66
CA GLY A 365 17.25 -13.54 7.46
C GLY A 365 18.06 -13.71 6.16
N GLY A 366 17.92 -14.85 5.48
CA GLY A 366 18.53 -15.10 4.18
C GLY A 366 17.64 -14.65 3.02
N ARG A 367 18.28 -14.31 1.88
CA ARG A 367 17.62 -13.86 0.64
C ARG A 367 16.35 -14.63 0.24
N VAL A 368 16.35 -15.97 0.36
CA VAL A 368 15.19 -16.78 -0.02
C VAL A 368 14.05 -16.61 0.99
N GLY A 369 14.38 -16.64 2.29
CA GLY A 369 13.42 -16.44 3.38
C GLY A 369 12.79 -15.06 3.36
N ALA A 370 13.59 -14.01 3.25
CA ALA A 370 13.12 -12.63 3.13
C ALA A 370 12.21 -12.42 1.90
N CYS A 371 12.62 -12.91 0.71
CA CYS A 371 11.76 -12.85 -0.48
C CYS A 371 10.47 -13.67 -0.33
N ALA A 372 10.49 -14.77 0.43
CA ALA A 372 9.30 -15.55 0.73
C ALA A 372 8.36 -14.77 1.65
N ALA A 373 8.87 -14.24 2.76
CA ALA A 373 8.13 -13.42 3.70
C ALA A 373 7.43 -12.25 3.00
N TYR A 374 8.17 -11.49 2.19
CA TYR A 374 7.61 -10.39 1.41
C TYR A 374 6.53 -10.85 0.41
N ALA A 375 6.73 -11.99 -0.25
CA ALA A 375 5.73 -12.54 -1.17
C ALA A 375 4.45 -12.99 -0.46
N LEU A 376 4.55 -13.52 0.77
CA LEU A 376 3.40 -13.86 1.61
C LEU A 376 2.67 -12.60 2.08
N GLU A 377 3.41 -11.57 2.48
CA GLU A 377 2.88 -10.28 2.94
C GLU A 377 2.14 -9.55 1.81
N CYS A 378 2.76 -9.37 0.64
CA CYS A 378 2.10 -8.72 -0.51
C CYS A 378 0.79 -9.38 -0.96
N GLN A 379 0.56 -10.63 -0.56
CA GLN A 379 -0.60 -11.41 -0.97
C GLN A 379 -1.59 -11.68 0.17
N GLY A 380 -1.33 -11.16 1.38
CA GLY A 380 -2.22 -11.36 2.52
C GLY A 380 -2.36 -12.81 2.95
N LEU A 381 -1.35 -13.66 2.74
CA LEU A 381 -1.49 -15.12 2.93
C LEU A 381 -1.38 -15.58 4.38
N ALA A 382 -0.83 -14.75 5.25
CA ALA A 382 -0.66 -15.03 6.67
C ALA A 382 -1.01 -13.78 7.47
N SER A 383 -1.68 -13.96 8.61
CA SER A 383 -1.87 -12.89 9.59
C SER A 383 -0.59 -12.64 10.38
N ASP A 384 0.21 -13.68 10.56
CA ASP A 384 1.44 -13.69 11.34
C ASP A 384 2.57 -14.33 10.54
N ILE A 385 3.66 -13.58 10.35
CA ILE A 385 4.88 -14.04 9.70
C ILE A 385 6.01 -13.94 10.72
N GLN A 386 6.49 -15.11 11.18
CA GLN A 386 7.64 -15.17 12.07
C GLN A 386 8.91 -15.45 11.27
N ILE A 387 9.92 -14.60 11.46
CA ILE A 387 11.26 -14.77 10.88
C ILE A 387 12.16 -15.41 11.93
N ILE A 388 12.78 -16.55 11.60
CA ILE A 388 13.74 -17.24 12.47
C ILE A 388 15.04 -17.42 11.69
N ASP A 389 16.16 -17.01 12.25
CA ASP A 389 17.48 -17.22 11.67
C ASP A 389 18.54 -17.43 12.76
N ALA A 390 19.64 -18.08 12.41
CA ALA A 390 20.82 -18.17 13.28
C ALA A 390 21.50 -16.80 13.43
N ASN A 391 21.39 -15.95 12.40
CA ASN A 391 21.77 -14.55 12.49
C ASN A 391 20.58 -13.71 12.98
N ALA A 392 20.50 -13.50 14.30
CA ALA A 392 19.41 -12.76 14.93
C ALA A 392 19.28 -11.32 14.41
N GLU A 393 20.40 -10.61 14.20
CA GLU A 393 20.38 -9.23 13.69
C GLU A 393 19.81 -9.17 12.27
N ALA A 394 20.16 -10.13 11.40
CA ALA A 394 19.58 -10.20 10.07
C ALA A 394 18.08 -10.54 10.12
N ALA A 395 17.65 -11.45 10.99
CA ALA A 395 16.24 -11.76 11.17
C ALA A 395 15.45 -10.54 11.68
N GLU A 396 16.00 -9.80 12.64
CA GLU A 396 15.41 -8.56 13.16
C GLU A 396 15.34 -7.46 12.11
N GLY A 397 16.41 -7.28 11.32
CA GLY A 397 16.43 -6.32 10.22
C GLY A 397 15.36 -6.61 9.18
N GLU A 398 15.27 -7.86 8.71
CA GLU A 398 14.26 -8.26 7.72
C GLU A 398 12.83 -8.18 8.30
N ALA A 399 12.62 -8.58 9.56
CA ALA A 399 11.31 -8.47 10.21
C ALA A 399 10.89 -7.00 10.39
N LEU A 400 11.82 -6.10 10.74
CA LEU A 400 11.56 -4.68 10.88
C LEU A 400 11.24 -4.01 9.54
N ASP A 401 11.96 -4.36 8.48
CA ASP A 401 11.70 -3.83 7.14
C ASP A 401 10.32 -4.25 6.62
N LEU A 402 9.96 -5.52 6.79
CA LEU A 402 8.63 -6.03 6.50
C LEU A 402 7.56 -5.37 7.37
N LEU A 403 7.81 -5.19 8.67
CA LEU A 403 6.89 -4.49 9.58
C LEU A 403 6.59 -3.06 9.09
N HIS A 404 7.58 -2.33 8.55
CA HIS A 404 7.34 -1.02 7.95
C HIS A 404 6.43 -1.10 6.72
N GLY A 405 6.52 -2.19 5.95
CA GLY A 405 5.65 -2.49 4.81
C GLY A 405 4.21 -2.84 5.19
N ALA A 406 3.99 -3.44 6.36
CA ALA A 406 2.68 -3.89 6.81
C ALA A 406 1.61 -2.78 6.86
N ALA A 407 2.02 -1.54 7.14
CA ALA A 407 1.15 -0.36 7.13
C ALA A 407 0.56 -0.04 5.74
N VAL A 408 1.22 -0.51 4.67
CA VAL A 408 0.79 -0.32 3.28
C VAL A 408 0.03 -1.55 2.76
N LEU A 409 0.46 -2.76 3.17
CA LEU A 409 0.05 -4.01 2.53
C LEU A 409 -1.16 -4.71 3.18
N GLY A 410 -1.47 -4.49 4.46
CA GLY A 410 -2.65 -5.13 5.06
C GLY A 410 -2.62 -5.45 6.56
N GLY A 411 -1.73 -4.83 7.34
CA GLY A 411 -1.72 -4.98 8.80
C GLY A 411 -1.30 -6.36 9.32
N GLN A 412 -0.58 -7.15 8.52
CA GLN A 412 0.04 -8.38 9.00
C GLN A 412 1.02 -8.10 10.14
N ARG A 413 1.09 -9.02 11.10
CA ARG A 413 2.13 -9.01 12.12
C ARG A 413 3.37 -9.70 11.58
N VAL A 414 4.48 -8.98 11.54
CA VAL A 414 5.79 -9.53 11.19
C VAL A 414 6.73 -9.35 12.37
N PHE A 415 7.34 -10.43 12.83
CA PHE A 415 8.16 -10.43 14.03
C PHE A 415 9.22 -11.53 14.00
N THR A 416 10.16 -11.46 14.94
CA THR A 416 11.20 -12.47 15.18
C THR A 416 10.89 -13.26 16.47
N GLY A 417 11.63 -14.34 16.71
CA GLY A 417 11.60 -15.04 18.00
C GLY A 417 12.23 -16.43 17.93
N CYS A 418 12.23 -17.13 19.06
CA CYS A 418 12.74 -18.50 19.13
C CYS A 418 11.75 -19.55 18.58
N TYR A 419 12.21 -20.80 18.49
CA TYR A 419 11.39 -21.94 18.06
C TYR A 419 10.17 -22.20 18.96
N LYS A 420 10.20 -21.86 20.25
CA LYS A 420 9.00 -22.01 21.12
C LYS A 420 7.86 -21.09 20.70
N ARG A 421 8.17 -19.91 20.14
CA ARG A 421 7.16 -19.00 19.58
C ARG A 421 6.58 -19.49 18.26
N ALA A 422 7.18 -20.50 17.64
CA ALA A 422 6.67 -21.11 16.42
C ALA A 422 5.73 -22.30 16.69
N ALA A 423 5.49 -22.67 17.95
CA ALA A 423 4.80 -23.92 18.28
C ALA A 423 3.36 -24.02 17.76
N ASP A 424 2.69 -22.88 17.61
CA ASP A 424 1.34 -22.70 17.10
C ASP A 424 1.28 -22.41 15.59
N SER A 425 2.41 -22.40 14.88
CA SER A 425 2.47 -22.11 13.44
C SER A 425 1.73 -23.15 12.62
N ASP A 426 0.92 -22.68 11.66
CA ASP A 426 0.23 -23.52 10.68
C ASP A 426 1.20 -24.08 9.64
N ILE A 427 2.20 -23.27 9.26
CA ILE A 427 3.18 -23.64 8.24
C ILE A 427 4.59 -23.27 8.71
N PHE A 428 5.49 -24.23 8.65
CA PHE A 428 6.93 -24.01 8.79
C PHE A 428 7.57 -24.03 7.40
N VAL A 429 8.21 -22.94 6.99
CA VAL A 429 8.95 -22.86 5.73
C VAL A 429 10.44 -22.89 6.04
N ILE A 430 11.16 -23.93 5.59
CA ILE A 430 12.59 -24.09 5.88
C ILE A 430 13.39 -23.69 4.65
N THR A 431 14.00 -22.50 4.71
CA THR A 431 14.87 -21.92 3.68
C THR A 431 16.34 -21.90 4.08
N ALA A 432 16.65 -22.20 5.34
CA ALA A 432 18.01 -22.23 5.88
C ALA A 432 18.86 -23.33 5.21
N GLY A 433 19.99 -22.93 4.63
CA GLY A 433 20.91 -23.85 3.98
C GLY A 433 22.27 -23.22 3.77
N LEU A 434 23.30 -24.06 3.77
CA LEU A 434 24.68 -23.67 3.57
C LEU A 434 24.96 -23.53 2.07
N ARG A 435 25.81 -22.56 1.74
CA ARG A 435 26.33 -22.38 0.38
C ARG A 435 27.55 -23.26 0.17
N ARG A 436 27.76 -23.67 -1.08
CA ARG A 436 28.96 -24.38 -1.51
C ARG A 436 30.20 -23.51 -1.32
N LYS A 437 31.26 -24.07 -0.73
CA LYS A 437 32.58 -23.42 -0.69
C LYS A 437 33.35 -23.69 -2.01
N PRO A 438 34.29 -22.82 -2.43
CA PRO A 438 34.98 -22.97 -3.72
C PRO A 438 35.55 -24.36 -4.01
N ASP A 439 36.11 -25.03 -3.00
CA ASP A 439 36.81 -26.33 -3.14
C ASP A 439 36.01 -27.53 -2.61
N GLU A 440 34.72 -27.35 -2.35
CA GLU A 440 33.88 -28.37 -1.73
C GLU A 440 33.23 -29.29 -2.77
N SER A 441 33.23 -30.61 -2.53
CA SER A 441 32.51 -31.55 -3.38
C SER A 441 30.99 -31.40 -3.22
N ARG A 442 30.20 -31.85 -4.21
CA ARG A 442 28.73 -31.84 -4.09
C ARG A 442 28.26 -32.67 -2.91
N LEU A 443 28.90 -33.82 -2.66
CA LEU A 443 28.52 -34.74 -1.58
C LEU A 443 28.80 -34.13 -0.20
N ASP A 444 29.94 -33.44 -0.02
CA ASP A 444 30.27 -32.78 1.24
C ASP A 444 29.26 -31.68 1.59
N LEU A 445 28.84 -30.89 0.59
CA LEU A 445 27.80 -29.88 0.77
C LEU A 445 26.47 -30.51 1.19
N VAL A 446 26.08 -31.62 0.56
CA VAL A 446 24.87 -32.37 0.93
C VAL A 446 24.96 -32.83 2.38
N ASN A 447 26.07 -33.43 2.79
CA ASN A 447 26.26 -33.92 4.16
C ASN A 447 26.21 -32.80 5.20
N ARG A 448 26.83 -31.63 4.93
CA ARG A 448 26.73 -30.46 5.82
C ARG A 448 25.31 -29.93 5.90
N ASN A 449 24.59 -29.87 4.78
CA ASN A 449 23.20 -29.42 4.77
C ASN A 449 22.28 -30.40 5.50
N VAL A 450 22.50 -31.70 5.36
CA VAL A 450 21.79 -32.74 6.14
C VAL A 450 22.03 -32.55 7.64
N ALA A 451 23.28 -32.33 8.06
CA ALA A 451 23.62 -32.10 9.47
C ALA A 451 22.96 -30.84 10.03
N LEU A 452 23.03 -29.71 9.32
CA LEU A 452 22.33 -28.47 9.70
C LEU A 452 20.82 -28.67 9.76
N PHE A 453 20.26 -29.37 8.76
CA PHE A 453 18.83 -29.59 8.66
C PHE A 453 18.30 -30.44 9.82
N ARG A 454 19.01 -31.49 10.23
CA ARG A 454 18.67 -32.27 11.44
C ARG A 454 18.67 -31.40 12.72
N GLN A 455 19.60 -30.45 12.85
CA GLN A 455 19.60 -29.50 13.97
C GLN A 455 18.36 -28.60 13.95
N ILE A 456 17.94 -28.13 12.77
CA ILE A 456 16.71 -27.36 12.59
C ILE A 456 15.49 -28.20 12.98
N LEU A 457 15.38 -29.45 12.50
CA LEU A 457 14.28 -30.35 12.85
C LEU A 457 14.23 -30.65 14.36
N ALA A 458 15.39 -30.85 14.99
CA ALA A 458 15.51 -31.01 16.43
C ALA A 458 15.04 -29.75 17.18
N SER A 459 15.36 -28.55 16.66
CA SER A 459 14.93 -27.27 17.23
C SER A 459 13.42 -27.06 17.09
N ILE A 460 12.84 -27.41 15.93
CA ILE A 460 11.38 -27.42 15.73
C ILE A 460 10.71 -28.39 16.72
N ARG A 461 11.25 -29.60 16.88
CA ARG A 461 10.72 -30.57 17.84
C ARG A 461 10.84 -30.11 19.28
N GLY A 462 11.97 -29.51 19.66
CA GLY A 462 12.20 -28.96 21.00
C GLY A 462 11.33 -27.73 21.31
N GLY A 463 11.01 -26.92 20.30
CA GLY A 463 10.07 -25.81 20.39
C GLY A 463 8.61 -26.24 20.48
N GLY A 464 8.28 -27.36 19.84
CA GLY A 464 6.92 -27.86 19.66
C GLY A 464 6.34 -27.47 18.30
N TYR A 465 5.33 -28.21 17.85
CA TYR A 465 4.58 -27.93 16.63
C TYR A 465 3.20 -28.59 16.71
N LYS A 466 2.23 -28.03 15.99
CA LYS A 466 0.89 -28.63 15.88
C LYS A 466 0.93 -29.92 15.07
N LYS A 467 0.09 -30.89 15.43
CA LYS A 467 0.00 -32.18 14.70
C LYS A 467 -0.59 -32.04 13.29
N ASP A 468 -1.25 -30.93 13.02
CA ASP A 468 -1.78 -30.53 11.72
C ASP A 468 -0.94 -29.44 11.03
N ALA A 469 0.23 -29.07 11.56
CA ALA A 469 1.13 -28.15 10.87
C ALA A 469 1.66 -28.75 9.57
N VAL A 470 1.86 -27.90 8.56
CA VAL A 470 2.52 -28.26 7.30
C VAL A 470 3.97 -27.79 7.33
N VAL A 471 4.89 -28.63 6.87
CA VAL A 471 6.31 -28.28 6.75
C VAL A 471 6.67 -28.22 5.27
N LEU A 472 7.03 -27.02 4.82
CA LEU A 472 7.50 -26.74 3.46
C LEU A 472 9.02 -26.63 3.45
N VAL A 473 9.69 -27.65 2.93
CA VAL A 473 11.14 -27.70 2.76
C VAL A 473 11.53 -27.01 1.47
N VAL A 474 12.40 -26.00 1.56
CA VAL A 474 12.96 -25.27 0.40
C VAL A 474 14.46 -25.48 0.30
N SER A 475 15.13 -25.71 1.44
CA SER A 475 16.56 -25.97 1.53
C SER A 475 17.00 -27.10 0.61
N ASN A 476 18.21 -26.99 0.06
CA ASN A 476 18.74 -27.96 -0.89
C ASN A 476 19.73 -28.94 -0.25
N PRO A 477 19.77 -30.22 -0.69
CA PRO A 477 18.95 -30.82 -1.75
C PRO A 477 17.50 -31.12 -1.28
N VAL A 478 16.52 -30.45 -1.90
CA VAL A 478 15.14 -30.36 -1.36
C VAL A 478 14.46 -31.70 -1.22
N ASP A 479 14.65 -32.62 -2.17
CA ASP A 479 14.03 -33.94 -2.16
C ASP A 479 14.57 -34.81 -1.01
N ILE A 480 15.89 -34.84 -0.83
CA ILE A 480 16.53 -35.59 0.27
C ILE A 480 16.10 -35.02 1.63
N LEU A 481 16.13 -33.69 1.78
CA LEU A 481 15.75 -33.03 3.03
C LEU A 481 14.26 -33.18 3.32
N THR A 482 13.40 -33.23 2.30
CA THR A 482 11.96 -33.54 2.45
C THR A 482 11.76 -34.96 2.97
N TYR A 483 12.49 -35.93 2.42
CA TYR A 483 12.44 -37.31 2.93
C TYR A 483 12.87 -37.39 4.39
N ILE A 484 13.97 -36.73 4.75
CA ILE A 484 14.47 -36.68 6.13
C ILE A 484 13.44 -36.04 7.07
N ALA A 485 12.88 -34.87 6.72
CA ALA A 485 11.84 -34.22 7.52
C ALA A 485 10.61 -35.11 7.71
N ALA A 486 10.17 -35.82 6.67
CA ALA A 486 9.02 -36.71 6.74
C ALA A 486 9.26 -37.94 7.62
N LYS A 487 10.51 -38.40 7.76
CA LYS A 487 10.86 -39.53 8.63
C LYS A 487 11.17 -39.11 10.07
N GLU A 488 11.67 -37.89 10.26
CA GLU A 488 12.08 -37.41 11.57
C GLU A 488 10.99 -36.61 12.29
N LEU A 489 10.05 -35.94 11.58
CA LEU A 489 8.93 -35.28 12.22
C LEU A 489 7.76 -36.24 12.40
N ASP A 490 7.16 -36.23 13.59
CA ASP A 490 6.00 -37.04 13.93
C ASP A 490 4.72 -36.33 13.47
N LEU A 491 4.60 -36.18 12.16
CA LEU A 491 3.48 -35.59 11.43
C LEU A 491 2.81 -36.64 10.53
N PRO A 492 1.48 -36.55 10.34
CA PRO A 492 0.76 -37.40 9.39
C PRO A 492 1.34 -37.35 7.96
N ASP A 493 1.14 -38.42 7.18
CA ASP A 493 1.54 -38.43 5.75
C ASP A 493 0.94 -37.23 5.01
N GLY A 494 1.71 -36.67 4.09
CA GLY A 494 1.34 -35.49 3.31
C GLY A 494 1.61 -34.14 3.99
N ARG A 495 1.88 -34.08 5.30
CA ARG A 495 2.17 -32.80 5.99
C ARG A 495 3.55 -32.23 5.69
N VAL A 496 4.50 -33.06 5.26
CA VAL A 496 5.84 -32.62 4.85
C VAL A 496 5.91 -32.58 3.33
N ILE A 497 6.22 -31.41 2.79
CA ILE A 497 6.26 -31.13 1.36
C ILE A 497 7.58 -30.41 1.05
N GLY A 498 8.25 -30.79 -0.03
CA GLY A 498 9.34 -30.02 -0.59
C GLY A 498 8.85 -29.11 -1.70
N LEU A 499 9.43 -27.91 -1.82
CA LEU A 499 9.14 -27.02 -2.95
C LEU A 499 9.38 -27.72 -4.30
N GLY A 500 10.36 -28.63 -4.34
CA GLY A 500 10.60 -29.53 -5.48
C GLY A 500 10.78 -28.77 -6.79
N THR A 501 10.15 -29.27 -7.84
CA THR A 501 10.23 -28.70 -9.20
C THR A 501 9.22 -27.58 -9.46
N MET A 502 8.60 -26.99 -8.42
CA MET A 502 7.68 -25.86 -8.57
C MET A 502 8.35 -24.64 -9.20
N LEU A 503 9.57 -24.31 -8.74
CA LEU A 503 10.36 -23.24 -9.33
C LEU A 503 10.79 -23.55 -10.77
N ASP A 504 11.18 -24.78 -11.05
CA ASP A 504 11.63 -25.18 -12.39
C ASP A 504 10.48 -25.20 -13.38
N SER A 505 9.29 -25.62 -12.95
CA SER A 505 8.05 -25.50 -13.72
C SER A 505 7.67 -24.04 -13.98
N SER A 506 7.87 -23.15 -13.01
CA SER A 506 7.69 -21.70 -13.20
C SER A 506 8.66 -21.12 -14.25
N ARG A 507 9.95 -21.50 -14.18
CA ARG A 507 10.97 -21.12 -15.17
C ARG A 507 10.63 -21.66 -16.56
N PHE A 508 10.24 -22.93 -16.64
CA PHE A 508 9.91 -23.60 -17.88
C PHE A 508 8.74 -22.91 -18.60
N ARG A 509 7.64 -22.66 -17.86
CA ARG A 509 6.48 -21.90 -18.38
C ARG A 509 6.88 -20.51 -18.86
N SER A 510 7.70 -19.80 -18.08
CA SER A 510 8.16 -18.44 -18.42
C SER A 510 9.01 -18.42 -19.69
N LEU A 511 9.87 -19.43 -19.90
CA LEU A 511 10.73 -19.53 -21.07
C LEU A 511 9.94 -19.93 -22.32
N ILE A 512 8.98 -20.86 -22.21
CA ILE A 512 8.04 -21.20 -23.29
C ILE A 512 7.24 -19.95 -23.69
N ALA A 513 6.66 -19.26 -22.70
CA ALA A 513 5.87 -18.06 -22.92
C ALA A 513 6.66 -16.96 -23.62
N LYS A 514 7.92 -16.75 -23.22
CA LYS A 514 8.82 -15.78 -23.86
C LYS A 514 9.08 -16.14 -25.32
N GLU A 515 9.31 -17.41 -25.62
CA GLU A 515 9.57 -17.89 -26.99
C GLU A 515 8.34 -17.73 -27.89
N LEU A 516 7.16 -18.08 -27.36
CA LEU A 516 5.88 -17.99 -28.06
C LEU A 516 5.24 -16.60 -28.05
N ARG A 517 5.81 -15.65 -27.28
CA ARG A 517 5.30 -14.28 -27.07
C ARG A 517 3.86 -14.26 -26.54
N VAL A 518 3.56 -15.16 -25.60
CA VAL A 518 2.28 -15.22 -24.88
C VAL A 518 2.48 -14.93 -23.40
N PRO A 519 1.42 -14.57 -22.65
CA PRO A 519 1.51 -14.45 -21.19
C PRO A 519 1.90 -15.79 -20.51
N ALA A 520 2.80 -15.74 -19.54
CA ALA A 520 3.30 -16.95 -18.85
C ALA A 520 2.22 -17.71 -18.07
N ASN A 521 1.19 -17.01 -17.59
CA ASN A 521 0.04 -17.60 -16.91
C ASN A 521 -0.90 -18.38 -17.84
N GLN A 522 -0.73 -18.28 -19.17
CA GLN A 522 -1.48 -19.09 -20.14
C GLN A 522 -0.74 -20.38 -20.52
N VAL A 523 0.52 -20.56 -20.11
CA VAL A 523 1.29 -21.79 -20.40
C VAL A 523 1.06 -22.80 -19.28
N CYS A 524 0.57 -23.97 -19.62
CA CYS A 524 0.51 -25.12 -18.74
C CYS A 524 1.61 -26.11 -19.15
N ALA A 525 2.66 -26.21 -18.34
CA ALA A 525 3.77 -27.14 -18.56
C ALA A 525 4.47 -27.39 -17.22
N THR A 526 4.94 -28.60 -16.99
CA THR A 526 5.56 -29.00 -15.72
C THR A 526 6.90 -29.67 -15.92
N ILE A 527 7.80 -29.44 -14.97
CA ILE A 527 9.00 -30.24 -14.75
C ILE A 527 8.68 -31.19 -13.59
N LEU A 528 9.07 -32.46 -13.68
CA LEU A 528 8.88 -33.47 -12.62
C LEU A 528 10.22 -34.14 -12.26
N GLY A 529 10.19 -35.01 -11.25
CA GLY A 529 11.36 -35.74 -10.75
C GLY A 529 12.09 -35.01 -9.61
N GLU A 530 13.38 -35.29 -9.50
CA GLU A 530 14.35 -34.59 -8.65
C GLU A 530 14.42 -33.12 -9.06
N HIS A 531 14.45 -32.22 -8.08
CA HIS A 531 14.95 -30.88 -8.29
C HIS A 531 16.49 -30.93 -8.47
N GLY A 532 16.94 -30.97 -9.71
CA GLY A 532 18.38 -31.08 -10.00
C GLY A 532 18.68 -31.63 -11.38
N ASP A 533 19.70 -32.49 -11.45
CA ASP A 533 20.25 -32.96 -12.72
C ASP A 533 19.35 -33.98 -13.42
N SER A 534 18.59 -34.77 -12.65
CA SER A 534 17.67 -35.78 -13.19
C SER A 534 16.23 -35.29 -13.36
N MET A 535 15.98 -33.98 -13.23
CA MET A 535 14.69 -33.38 -13.57
C MET A 535 14.37 -33.58 -15.06
N PHE A 536 13.09 -33.61 -15.44
CA PHE A 536 12.70 -33.75 -16.84
C PHE A 536 11.43 -32.97 -17.19
N PRO A 537 11.29 -32.49 -18.44
CA PRO A 537 10.10 -31.79 -18.89
C PRO A 537 9.00 -32.77 -19.30
N VAL A 538 7.76 -32.45 -18.96
CA VAL A 538 6.59 -33.20 -19.42
C VAL A 538 5.98 -32.47 -20.61
N TRP A 539 6.43 -32.81 -21.82
CA TRP A 539 5.92 -32.25 -23.07
C TRP A 539 4.59 -32.89 -23.50
N SER A 540 4.36 -34.14 -23.11
CA SER A 540 3.10 -34.87 -23.38
C SER A 540 1.86 -34.12 -22.88
N GLY A 541 1.96 -33.44 -21.73
CA GLY A 541 0.89 -32.64 -21.13
C GLY A 541 0.99 -31.14 -21.35
N ALA A 542 1.97 -30.65 -22.11
CA ALA A 542 2.20 -29.22 -22.25
C ALA A 542 1.19 -28.56 -23.21
N SER A 543 0.64 -27.40 -22.81
CA SER A 543 -0.32 -26.63 -23.58
C SER A 543 -0.23 -25.12 -23.33
N VAL A 544 -0.84 -24.34 -24.22
CA VAL A 544 -1.01 -22.89 -24.10
C VAL A 544 -2.50 -22.58 -24.26
N ASN A 545 -3.13 -22.09 -23.19
CA ASN A 545 -4.57 -21.82 -23.13
C ASN A 545 -5.44 -22.99 -23.65
N GLY A 546 -5.05 -24.24 -23.32
CA GLY A 546 -5.75 -25.47 -23.75
C GLY A 546 -5.32 -26.02 -25.12
N LEU A 547 -4.54 -25.28 -25.91
CA LEU A 547 -3.99 -25.79 -27.18
C LEU A 547 -2.72 -26.58 -26.90
N ALA A 548 -2.69 -27.85 -27.30
CA ALA A 548 -1.53 -28.72 -27.11
C ALA A 548 -0.29 -28.12 -27.80
N MET A 549 0.87 -28.20 -27.14
CA MET A 549 2.12 -27.62 -27.66
C MET A 549 2.49 -28.12 -29.06
N LYS A 550 2.16 -29.39 -29.36
CA LYS A 550 2.37 -30.00 -30.69
C LYS A 550 1.64 -29.29 -31.84
N SER A 551 0.63 -28.49 -31.55
CA SER A 551 -0.14 -27.73 -32.54
C SER A 551 0.51 -26.39 -32.91
N TYR A 552 1.55 -25.95 -32.19
CA TYR A 552 2.24 -24.70 -32.47
C TYR A 552 3.30 -24.86 -33.56
N ALA A 553 3.31 -23.94 -34.52
CA ALA A 553 4.33 -23.92 -35.56
C ALA A 553 5.73 -23.74 -34.96
N GLY A 554 6.70 -24.55 -35.41
CA GLY A 554 8.07 -24.52 -34.89
C GLY A 554 8.27 -25.31 -33.58
N PHE A 555 7.24 -26.01 -33.09
CA PHE A 555 7.42 -27.00 -32.03
C PHE A 555 8.05 -28.27 -32.60
N ASP A 556 9.36 -28.42 -32.41
CA ASP A 556 10.14 -29.59 -32.79
C ASP A 556 11.08 -30.04 -31.64
N VAL A 557 11.86 -31.09 -31.88
CA VAL A 557 12.84 -31.60 -30.89
C VAL A 557 13.89 -30.53 -30.55
N ASN A 558 14.26 -29.67 -31.49
CA ASN A 558 15.23 -28.60 -31.25
C ASN A 558 14.69 -27.52 -30.32
N PHE A 559 13.41 -27.15 -30.48
CA PHE A 559 12.67 -26.28 -29.57
C PHE A 559 12.64 -26.88 -28.17
N GLN A 560 12.24 -28.15 -28.06
CA GLN A 560 12.15 -28.84 -26.77
C GLN A 560 13.48 -28.84 -26.03
N ASN A 561 14.55 -29.27 -26.71
CA ASN A 561 15.90 -29.32 -26.15
C ASN A 561 16.41 -27.94 -25.75
N ARG A 562 16.27 -26.93 -26.62
CA ARG A 562 16.73 -25.56 -26.35
C ARG A 562 16.05 -24.96 -25.12
N ILE A 563 14.74 -25.09 -25.01
CA ILE A 563 13.98 -24.53 -23.87
C ILE A 563 14.32 -25.28 -22.57
N PHE A 564 14.40 -26.61 -22.62
CA PHE A 564 14.71 -27.40 -21.44
C PHE A 564 16.13 -27.15 -20.93
N GLU A 565 17.14 -27.12 -21.82
CA GLU A 565 18.52 -26.79 -21.45
C GLU A 565 18.65 -25.42 -20.80
N ARG A 566 17.95 -24.40 -21.34
CA ARG A 566 17.90 -23.08 -20.72
C ARG A 566 17.21 -23.10 -19.36
N THR A 567 16.16 -23.91 -19.20
CA THR A 567 15.46 -24.08 -17.91
C THR A 567 16.43 -24.64 -16.86
N ARG A 568 17.17 -25.69 -17.19
CA ARG A 568 18.19 -26.31 -16.32
C ARG A 568 19.31 -25.33 -15.96
N ALA A 569 19.81 -24.57 -16.94
CA ALA A 569 20.87 -23.60 -16.71
C ALA A 569 20.43 -22.33 -15.95
N SER A 570 19.13 -22.07 -15.82
CA SER A 570 18.59 -20.81 -15.27
C SER A 570 19.02 -20.54 -13.84
N GLY A 571 19.14 -21.57 -13.00
CA GLY A 571 19.62 -21.41 -11.62
C GLY A 571 21.06 -20.87 -11.57
N ALA A 572 21.96 -21.50 -12.31
CA ALA A 572 23.35 -21.10 -12.41
C ALA A 572 23.50 -19.71 -13.05
N GLU A 573 22.69 -19.40 -14.07
CA GLU A 573 22.70 -18.07 -14.70
C GLU A 573 22.32 -16.96 -13.70
N VAL A 574 21.26 -17.15 -12.91
CA VAL A 574 20.84 -16.17 -11.90
C VAL A 574 21.90 -16.00 -10.80
N ILE A 575 22.53 -17.09 -10.37
CA ILE A 575 23.64 -17.04 -9.40
C ILE A 575 24.81 -16.25 -9.98
N LYS A 576 25.21 -16.53 -11.23
CA LYS A 576 26.29 -15.80 -11.91
C LYS A 576 26.00 -14.31 -12.05
N ARG A 577 24.74 -13.93 -12.32
CA ARG A 577 24.35 -12.52 -12.54
C ARG A 577 24.16 -11.70 -11.27
N LYS A 578 23.60 -12.28 -10.20
CA LYS A 578 23.24 -11.52 -8.98
C LYS A 578 23.57 -12.21 -7.65
N GLY A 579 24.31 -13.31 -7.68
CA GLY A 579 24.76 -14.05 -6.49
C GLY A 579 23.71 -14.98 -5.85
N GLY A 580 22.53 -15.15 -6.44
CA GLY A 580 21.52 -16.10 -5.93
C GLY A 580 20.07 -15.77 -6.32
N ALA A 581 19.22 -16.79 -6.39
CA ALA A 581 17.78 -16.61 -6.60
C ALA A 581 17.05 -16.19 -5.31
N GLY A 582 15.95 -15.45 -5.45
CA GLY A 582 15.13 -14.94 -4.34
C GLY A 582 13.69 -14.76 -4.79
N TRP A 583 13.40 -13.71 -5.56
CA TRP A 583 12.05 -13.36 -6.04
C TRP A 583 11.22 -14.52 -6.63
N ALA A 584 11.75 -15.23 -7.64
CA ALA A 584 11.03 -16.36 -8.24
C ALA A 584 10.82 -17.53 -7.27
N VAL A 585 11.75 -17.71 -6.32
CA VAL A 585 11.64 -18.73 -5.27
C VAL A 585 10.54 -18.33 -4.28
N GLY A 586 10.56 -17.08 -3.81
CA GLY A 586 9.52 -16.51 -2.93
C GLY A 586 8.13 -16.61 -3.54
N ALA A 587 7.97 -16.28 -4.82
CA ALA A 587 6.70 -16.46 -5.53
C ALA A 587 6.26 -17.94 -5.61
N SER A 588 7.21 -18.87 -5.77
CA SER A 588 6.92 -20.31 -5.81
C SER A 588 6.54 -20.85 -4.42
N ILE A 589 7.20 -20.38 -3.36
CA ILE A 589 6.84 -20.68 -1.96
C ILE A 589 5.44 -20.15 -1.66
N ALA A 590 5.15 -18.90 -2.03
CA ALA A 590 3.84 -18.29 -1.82
C ALA A 590 2.71 -19.05 -2.54
N ALA A 591 2.97 -19.63 -3.72
CA ALA A 591 1.99 -20.48 -4.40
C ALA A 591 1.63 -21.73 -3.59
N VAL A 592 2.63 -22.43 -3.04
CA VAL A 592 2.40 -23.62 -2.19
C VAL A 592 1.72 -23.22 -0.88
N VAL A 593 2.19 -22.14 -0.24
CA VAL A 593 1.59 -21.62 1.00
C VAL A 593 0.15 -21.19 0.77
N ARG A 594 -0.18 -20.52 -0.34
CA ARG A 594 -1.57 -20.17 -0.69
C ARG A 594 -2.45 -21.40 -0.76
N ALA A 595 -1.97 -22.46 -1.42
CA ALA A 595 -2.75 -23.69 -1.56
C ALA A 595 -3.10 -24.32 -0.22
N VAL A 596 -2.17 -24.28 0.74
CA VAL A 596 -2.38 -24.74 2.11
C VAL A 596 -3.28 -23.79 2.90
N ALA A 597 -2.99 -22.49 2.87
CA ALA A 597 -3.65 -21.47 3.68
C ALA A 597 -5.12 -21.26 3.29
N LEU A 598 -5.43 -21.36 1.99
CA LEU A 598 -6.79 -21.19 1.46
C LEU A 598 -7.50 -22.52 1.21
N ASP A 599 -6.84 -23.65 1.46
CA ASP A 599 -7.33 -24.98 1.10
C ASP A 599 -7.83 -25.05 -0.36
N SER A 600 -7.11 -24.43 -1.29
CA SER A 600 -7.56 -24.29 -2.69
C SER A 600 -7.46 -25.59 -3.49
N ARG A 601 -6.84 -26.64 -2.93
CA ARG A 601 -6.69 -27.97 -3.54
C ARG A 601 -6.05 -27.92 -4.93
N GLU A 602 -5.04 -27.06 -5.07
CA GLU A 602 -4.31 -26.84 -6.32
C GLU A 602 -3.43 -28.04 -6.69
N LEU A 603 -3.35 -28.35 -7.98
CA LEU A 603 -2.45 -29.38 -8.52
C LEU A 603 -1.06 -28.77 -8.77
N LEU A 604 -0.10 -29.09 -7.91
CA LEU A 604 1.24 -28.51 -7.93
C LEU A 604 2.33 -29.60 -8.08
N PRO A 605 3.43 -29.33 -8.82
CA PRO A 605 4.57 -30.24 -8.92
C PRO A 605 5.51 -30.05 -7.73
N VAL A 606 5.08 -30.54 -6.57
CA VAL A 606 5.81 -30.47 -5.31
C VAL A 606 6.42 -31.82 -4.94
N SER A 607 7.50 -31.79 -4.17
CA SER A 607 8.14 -33.00 -3.66
C SER A 607 7.38 -33.55 -2.45
N SER A 608 7.13 -34.85 -2.44
CA SER A 608 6.59 -35.57 -1.28
C SER A 608 7.12 -36.99 -1.29
N VAL A 609 7.16 -37.66 -0.13
CA VAL A 609 7.51 -39.09 -0.07
C VAL A 609 6.48 -39.88 -0.86
N GLN A 610 6.94 -40.64 -1.84
CA GLN A 610 6.06 -41.43 -2.70
C GLN A 610 5.71 -42.77 -2.03
N ASN A 611 4.44 -43.16 -2.18
CA ASN A 611 3.90 -44.43 -1.66
C ASN A 611 3.19 -45.25 -2.75
N GLY A 612 3.64 -45.13 -3.99
CA GLY A 612 3.13 -45.92 -5.11
C GLY A 612 2.96 -45.16 -6.42
N ALA A 613 2.97 -43.83 -6.42
CA ALA A 613 2.81 -43.04 -7.64
C ALA A 613 3.91 -43.40 -8.67
N TYR A 614 3.51 -43.74 -9.89
CA TYR A 614 4.38 -44.25 -10.97
C TYR A 614 5.17 -45.51 -10.57
N GLY A 615 4.66 -46.29 -9.60
CA GLY A 615 5.35 -47.44 -9.01
C GLY A 615 6.50 -47.09 -8.05
N ILE A 616 6.63 -45.81 -7.65
CA ILE A 616 7.74 -45.34 -6.82
C ILE A 616 7.33 -45.32 -5.34
N ARG A 617 8.20 -45.87 -4.50
CA ARG A 617 8.06 -45.90 -3.04
C ARG A 617 9.35 -45.47 -2.36
N ASP A 618 9.19 -44.93 -1.15
CA ASP A 618 10.26 -44.61 -0.19
C ASP A 618 11.34 -43.66 -0.72
N VAL A 619 10.91 -42.69 -1.53
CA VAL A 619 11.74 -41.60 -2.04
C VAL A 619 10.86 -40.36 -2.10
N ALA A 620 11.39 -39.20 -1.70
CA ALA A 620 10.72 -37.94 -1.99
C ALA A 620 11.17 -37.42 -3.34
N LEU A 621 10.23 -37.09 -4.22
CA LEU A 621 10.46 -36.43 -5.51
C LEU A 621 9.20 -35.71 -5.96
N SER A 622 9.33 -34.85 -6.97
CA SER A 622 8.23 -34.05 -7.46
C SER A 622 7.33 -34.83 -8.42
N VAL A 623 6.07 -34.96 -8.02
CA VAL A 623 4.97 -35.48 -8.83
C VAL A 623 3.80 -34.49 -8.77
N PRO A 624 2.89 -34.46 -9.77
CA PRO A 624 1.68 -33.65 -9.69
C PRO A 624 0.88 -34.05 -8.45
N THR A 625 0.67 -33.11 -7.55
CA THR A 625 0.07 -33.39 -6.23
C THR A 625 -1.00 -32.35 -5.93
N ILE A 626 -2.18 -32.80 -5.52
CA ILE A 626 -3.21 -31.92 -4.96
C ILE A 626 -2.73 -31.45 -3.59
N VAL A 627 -2.50 -30.15 -3.47
CA VAL A 627 -2.05 -29.48 -2.24
C VAL A 627 -3.20 -28.67 -1.65
N GLY A 628 -3.50 -28.90 -0.38
CA GLY A 628 -4.54 -28.18 0.37
C GLY A 628 -4.15 -28.00 1.84
N ARG A 629 -5.12 -27.75 2.72
CA ARG A 629 -4.93 -27.58 4.18
C ARG A 629 -4.12 -28.71 4.81
N GLY A 630 -4.31 -29.93 4.29
CA GLY A 630 -3.64 -31.16 4.72
C GLY A 630 -2.20 -31.32 4.23
N GLY A 631 -1.69 -30.36 3.47
CA GLY A 631 -0.46 -30.50 2.70
C GLY A 631 -0.67 -31.30 1.41
N ALA A 632 0.21 -32.25 1.11
CA ALA A 632 0.14 -33.14 -0.05
C ALA A 632 -0.95 -34.21 0.11
N GLN A 633 -2.15 -33.95 -0.40
CA GLN A 633 -3.34 -34.79 -0.18
C GLN A 633 -3.45 -35.96 -1.16
N LYS A 634 -3.17 -35.73 -2.46
CA LYS A 634 -3.33 -36.76 -3.50
C LYS A 634 -2.28 -36.60 -4.59
N ARG A 635 -1.51 -37.65 -4.83
CA ARG A 635 -0.56 -37.74 -5.94
C ARG A 635 -1.33 -38.16 -7.21
N VAL A 636 -1.13 -37.46 -8.31
CA VAL A 636 -1.82 -37.65 -9.59
C VAL A 636 -0.80 -38.13 -10.63
N GLU A 637 -1.13 -39.22 -11.30
CA GLU A 637 -0.33 -39.75 -12.40
C GLU A 637 -0.80 -39.16 -13.74
N LEU A 638 0.15 -38.68 -14.53
CA LEU A 638 -0.07 -38.23 -15.90
C LEU A 638 0.24 -39.39 -16.85
N ASP A 639 -0.41 -39.39 -17.99
CA ASP A 639 -0.05 -40.28 -19.11
C ASP A 639 1.25 -39.79 -19.77
N LEU A 640 2.36 -40.18 -19.16
CA LEU A 640 3.70 -39.83 -19.61
C LEU A 640 4.07 -40.57 -20.89
N TRP A 641 4.78 -39.90 -21.81
CA TRP A 641 5.43 -40.58 -22.92
C TRP A 641 6.50 -41.56 -22.42
N PRO A 642 6.85 -42.61 -23.19
CA PRO A 642 7.83 -43.62 -22.74
C PRO A 642 9.16 -43.03 -22.26
N VAL A 643 9.65 -41.98 -22.92
CA VAL A 643 10.88 -41.28 -22.53
C VAL A 643 10.75 -40.53 -21.20
N GLU A 644 9.60 -39.91 -20.95
CA GLU A 644 9.29 -39.18 -19.70
C GLU A 644 9.09 -40.17 -18.54
N ALA A 645 8.40 -41.29 -18.79
CA ALA A 645 8.24 -42.37 -17.81
C ALA A 645 9.60 -42.99 -17.43
N GLN A 646 10.51 -43.17 -18.39
CA GLN A 646 11.85 -43.63 -18.10
C GLN A 646 12.67 -42.59 -17.30
N ALA A 647 12.55 -41.30 -17.65
CA ALA A 647 13.18 -40.22 -16.90
C ALA A 647 12.70 -40.15 -15.45
N MET A 648 11.40 -40.35 -15.20
CA MET A 648 10.83 -40.45 -13.86
C MET A 648 11.50 -41.57 -13.04
N ARG A 649 11.65 -42.78 -13.62
CA ARG A 649 12.32 -43.91 -12.95
C ARG A 649 13.80 -43.63 -12.67
N ASN A 650 14.50 -43.04 -13.64
CA ASN A 650 15.91 -42.68 -13.49
C ASN A 650 16.10 -41.67 -12.36
N SER A 651 15.20 -40.70 -12.26
CA SER A 651 15.23 -39.69 -11.20
C SER A 651 15.03 -40.29 -9.82
N ALA A 652 14.04 -41.19 -9.68
CA ALA A 652 13.85 -41.95 -8.44
C ALA A 652 15.07 -42.81 -8.06
N ALA A 653 15.73 -43.44 -9.04
CA ALA A 653 16.93 -44.24 -8.81
C ALA A 653 18.12 -43.36 -8.32
N SER A 654 18.33 -42.20 -8.95
CA SER A 654 19.40 -41.27 -8.55
C SER A 654 19.21 -40.75 -7.12
N LEU A 655 17.97 -40.43 -6.75
CA LEU A 655 17.63 -40.02 -5.39
C LEU A 655 17.84 -41.14 -4.36
N ARG A 656 17.51 -42.40 -4.69
CA ARG A 656 17.81 -43.55 -3.81
C ARG A 656 19.30 -43.70 -3.56
N GLU A 657 20.11 -43.60 -4.61
CA GLU A 657 21.56 -43.70 -4.48
C GLU A 657 22.12 -42.58 -3.59
N THR A 658 21.57 -41.36 -3.73
CA THR A 658 21.97 -40.22 -2.90
C THR A 658 21.51 -40.39 -1.45
N LEU A 659 20.27 -40.83 -1.22
CA LEU A 659 19.75 -41.13 0.12
C LEU A 659 20.62 -42.16 0.83
N ALA A 660 21.00 -43.24 0.16
CA ALA A 660 21.84 -44.30 0.72
C ALA A 660 23.25 -43.84 1.12
N LYS A 661 23.69 -42.66 0.70
CA LYS A 661 24.98 -42.04 1.10
C LYS A 661 24.83 -41.02 2.24
N CYS A 662 23.59 -40.61 2.56
CA CYS A 662 23.28 -39.61 3.59
C CYS A 662 22.86 -40.24 4.94
N PHE A 663 22.52 -41.52 4.91
CA PHE A 663 22.30 -42.40 6.06
C PHE A 663 23.45 -43.40 6.12
#